data_AF-A0A6A5GE80-F1
#
_entry.id   AF-A0A6A5GE80-F1
#
_cell.length_a   1.000
_cell.length_b   1.000
_cell.length_c   1.000
_cell.angle_alpha   90.00
_cell.angle_beta   90.00
_cell.angle_gamma   90.00
#
_symmetry.space_group_name_H-M   'P 1'
#
loop_
_entity.id
_entity.type
_entity.pdbx_description
1 polymer ?
#
loop_
_entity_poly.entity_id
_entity_poly.type
_entity_poly.pdbx_seq_one_letter_code
_entity_poly.pdbx_strand_id
1 'polypeptide(L)'
;MTTDPMDRVMTTMTSGKSRSGSSSSSTRTPKRDHRSPTNDEPSSKRSAISFTTPSSTTRIGRDSFAVMDSIPVQLNMFTLNLSNMPPTIERLHVDTIIICNNGTEINLNDGLVAVSGDVNSHNRRLSQHKLMRKFYEKKSHIFGGKSYHSLAYDCAATLYIPSGIYIGADEEEALLSEDDFSSEDWIDVSRICRRKDDKFLVRIKPAGFVETRGVNSLEVANRMELTRCVEIVTSQKLNSSDFYQFGNSTFPLRAQVKSSSDATYEIRPGFAKVARVVEGREGVNEMFMTIDTKLSPFYKSSSVLKFVSGKYAESRGGGGGFGGGGRGRGGFRGRGGGRGGYDSGRDSSRDSRGSYGGGRRDSRDSYDRRSDSRDSRHGGRDYRDSSRGDRRDSYDSRRNSGGDSNGVDYNQTDIAEVEKALKNGGSLLNYIEQALKGIFVEAIHLKNSSRQIRITGLLKSSAEDAIFTMKDGDRDSEISVADYFFKEYNIKLKFPHLPLVISKRLRLESFYPMEVLRIIPGQRIKANKMTPTIQMEMTGNKSSMPKDHVNLVQEILWNSLKLQKNAYMDAFGIEMESTKPVHLKAKLLPPAMIKFKNQAFMPEMGLPAFRNPGGFIDPARLHRVAIVVFDRAIEMRQAEDFCDRLYDYCRSNGIEVESKPKDWSIREMNSEDNVAIKEVMERWLKKDVDIVVGICKEKKPDVHDVLKYYEESIGMQTIQLCAQTVNKMMQGQGGRTTIDNVMRKFNLKCGGTNFFVEIPTTVRGRAVCSNSETLTKKLLDKVQFIGFEISHGSSRTLYDRSRNQMDGEPSIVGVSYSLTESTQLGGFSYMQTQREYKIQKLEEAIPTCVKAYKKHSRHLPSRIVIYRVGAGEGDFKRVKQEVDEIRSSFGKIEDGYAPQLVVIVAQKTSHARIFPASIEGFKASEQNVPSGTCIDNVVTSFGYDEFILSSQSPLIGTVRPCKYTILVNDPDWSKNELIHLTYFRAFGHQVSYQPPSVPDVLYAAENLAKRGKNNYKVHQRYVSVQDIERRIIDENPDLISEEMREQLASAIVDDMSNSMNQMTISRRNFWA
;
A
#
# COMPACT_ATOMS: atom_id res chain seq x y z
N MET A 1 -5.84 -42.81 46.74
CA MET A 1 -5.24 -44.09 46.28
C MET A 1 -5.23 -44.04 44.76
N THR A 2 -4.27 -43.35 44.14
CA THR A 2 -3.03 -43.92 43.59
C THR A 2 -3.28 -45.19 42.75
N THR A 3 -3.25 -45.08 41.42
CA THR A 3 -2.04 -45.39 40.62
C THR A 3 -2.28 -45.15 39.12
N ASP A 4 -1.21 -44.69 38.49
CA ASP A 4 -0.91 -44.33 37.11
C ASP A 4 -0.88 -45.56 36.15
N PRO A 5 -1.14 -45.40 34.84
CA PRO A 5 -0.76 -46.37 33.83
C PRO A 5 0.29 -45.81 32.84
N MET A 6 1.52 -45.62 33.32
CA MET A 6 2.77 -45.58 32.55
C MET A 6 3.40 -46.98 32.46
N ASP A 7 2.59 -48.03 32.24
CA ASP A 7 3.06 -49.41 32.45
C ASP A 7 2.60 -50.43 31.39
N ARG A 8 2.50 -50.03 30.12
CA ARG A 8 2.41 -50.98 28.99
C ARG A 8 3.19 -50.57 27.74
N VAL A 9 4.38 -50.02 27.94
CA VAL A 9 5.48 -50.17 26.98
C VAL A 9 6.37 -51.29 27.50
N MET A 10 6.60 -52.32 26.67
CA MET A 10 7.33 -53.58 26.95
C MET A 10 6.46 -54.78 27.33
N THR A 11 5.77 -55.36 26.35
CA THR A 11 5.78 -56.82 26.24
C THR A 11 5.66 -57.26 24.78
N THR A 12 6.72 -57.96 24.35
CA THR A 12 6.74 -58.99 23.29
C THR A 12 6.73 -58.56 21.82
N MET A 13 7.96 -58.39 21.31
CA MET A 13 8.38 -59.04 20.06
C MET A 13 8.06 -60.54 20.09
N THR A 14 7.53 -61.11 19.00
CA THR A 14 8.06 -62.28 18.26
C THR A 14 7.09 -62.82 17.20
N SER A 15 7.66 -63.39 16.14
CA SER A 15 7.07 -64.00 14.92
C SER A 15 6.71 -63.00 13.80
N GLY A 16 7.15 -63.13 12.55
CA GLY A 16 7.99 -64.13 11.90
C GLY A 16 7.68 -64.19 10.40
N LYS A 17 8.73 -64.11 9.58
CA LYS A 17 8.90 -64.71 8.23
C LYS A 17 8.27 -64.07 6.96
N SER A 18 9.18 -63.54 6.15
CA SER A 18 9.48 -63.86 4.73
C SER A 18 8.37 -63.89 3.66
N ARG A 19 8.56 -63.12 2.58
CA ARG A 19 8.91 -63.68 1.25
C ARG A 19 9.34 -62.61 0.24
N SER A 20 10.41 -62.98 -0.46
CA SER A 20 11.04 -62.40 -1.65
C SER A 20 10.19 -62.51 -2.91
N GLY A 21 10.42 -61.61 -3.88
CA GLY A 21 9.93 -61.76 -5.26
C GLY A 21 10.48 -60.69 -6.20
N SER A 22 11.63 -60.98 -6.80
CA SER A 22 12.30 -60.29 -7.92
C SER A 22 11.74 -60.70 -9.29
N SER A 23 11.73 -59.80 -10.28
CA SER A 23 12.02 -60.03 -11.74
C SER A 23 11.46 -58.85 -12.56
N SER A 24 12.25 -57.95 -13.12
CA SER A 24 13.09 -58.03 -14.36
C SER A 24 12.33 -57.85 -15.68
N SER A 25 12.76 -56.79 -16.40
CA SER A 25 12.93 -56.65 -17.87
C SER A 25 11.74 -56.85 -18.83
N SER A 26 11.55 -55.90 -19.74
CA SER A 26 12.05 -56.09 -21.12
C SER A 26 11.95 -54.83 -21.96
N THR A 27 13.00 -54.66 -22.74
CA THR A 27 13.31 -53.70 -23.80
C THR A 27 12.47 -53.92 -25.06
N ARG A 28 12.17 -52.82 -25.78
CA ARG A 28 12.06 -52.83 -27.25
C ARG A 28 12.18 -51.41 -27.85
N THR A 29 13.37 -51.07 -28.32
CA THR A 29 13.63 -50.28 -29.54
C THR A 29 13.37 -51.17 -30.78
N PRO A 30 13.43 -50.72 -32.07
CA PRO A 30 13.83 -49.41 -32.64
C PRO A 30 12.92 -48.91 -33.80
N LYS A 31 13.21 -47.71 -34.35
CA LYS A 31 13.57 -47.56 -35.80
C LYS A 31 14.08 -46.14 -36.12
N ARG A 32 15.24 -46.14 -36.80
CA ARG A 32 15.98 -45.01 -37.41
C ARG A 32 15.38 -44.64 -38.77
N ASP A 33 15.62 -43.40 -39.20
CA ASP A 33 16.17 -43.03 -40.53
C ASP A 33 16.61 -41.54 -40.47
N HIS A 34 17.90 -41.20 -40.45
CA HIS A 34 18.82 -40.91 -41.56
C HIS A 34 18.43 -39.74 -42.50
N ARG A 35 19.08 -38.57 -42.33
CA ARG A 35 20.02 -37.93 -43.30
C ARG A 35 20.47 -36.54 -42.81
N SER A 36 21.75 -36.25 -43.02
CA SER A 36 22.46 -34.95 -42.87
C SER A 36 22.86 -34.47 -44.29
N PRO A 37 23.63 -33.39 -44.49
CA PRO A 37 23.50 -31.98 -44.08
C PRO A 37 23.63 -31.02 -45.30
N THR A 38 23.25 -29.75 -45.18
CA THR A 38 23.80 -28.69 -46.07
C THR A 38 23.93 -27.36 -45.34
N ASN A 39 25.14 -26.80 -45.41
CA ASN A 39 25.55 -25.47 -44.98
C ASN A 39 24.80 -24.37 -45.77
N ASP A 40 24.53 -23.24 -45.12
CA ASP A 40 24.93 -21.91 -45.59
C ASP A 40 24.55 -20.84 -44.54
N GLU A 41 25.57 -20.15 -44.01
CA GLU A 41 25.51 -18.84 -43.36
C GLU A 41 26.09 -17.79 -44.33
N PRO A 42 25.98 -16.47 -44.14
CA PRO A 42 25.22 -15.71 -43.12
C PRO A 42 24.43 -14.52 -43.73
N SER A 43 23.47 -13.96 -42.98
CA SER A 43 22.92 -12.63 -43.30
C SER A 43 22.48 -11.90 -42.05
N SER A 44 23.16 -10.78 -41.82
CA SER A 44 23.04 -9.86 -40.70
C SER A 44 21.69 -9.16 -40.64
N LYS A 45 20.98 -9.36 -39.52
CA LYS A 45 20.05 -8.41 -38.89
C LYS A 45 19.73 -8.96 -37.51
N ARG A 46 20.39 -8.41 -36.47
CA ARG A 46 20.02 -8.70 -35.06
C ARG A 46 18.58 -8.24 -34.84
N SER A 47 17.64 -9.17 -34.93
CA SER A 47 16.28 -9.01 -34.43
C SER A 47 16.32 -8.99 -32.90
N ALA A 48 15.43 -8.19 -32.31
CA ALA A 48 15.18 -8.21 -30.87
C ALA A 48 14.95 -9.66 -30.41
N ILE A 49 15.56 -10.03 -29.28
CA ILE A 49 15.42 -11.35 -28.66
C ILE A 49 13.93 -11.66 -28.54
N SER A 50 13.44 -12.58 -29.38
CA SER A 50 12.06 -13.00 -29.33
C SER A 50 11.90 -13.88 -28.10
N PHE A 51 11.14 -13.42 -27.12
CA PHE A 51 10.59 -14.29 -26.09
C PHE A 51 9.70 -15.34 -26.78
N THR A 52 10.27 -16.49 -27.16
CA THR A 52 9.49 -17.65 -27.59
C THR A 52 8.80 -18.18 -26.35
N THR A 53 7.63 -17.62 -26.03
CA THR A 53 6.63 -18.22 -25.15
C THR A 53 6.87 -19.72 -25.01
N PRO A 54 7.19 -20.27 -23.81
CA PRO A 54 7.02 -21.70 -23.60
C PRO A 54 5.61 -21.99 -24.08
N SER A 55 5.47 -22.83 -25.09
CA SER A 55 4.16 -23.12 -25.62
C SER A 55 3.34 -23.61 -24.44
N SER A 56 2.34 -22.86 -23.99
CA SER A 56 1.31 -23.39 -23.09
C SER A 56 0.41 -24.32 -23.91
N THR A 57 1.04 -25.27 -24.59
CA THR A 57 0.40 -26.42 -25.18
C THR A 57 0.39 -27.51 -24.12
N THR A 58 -0.19 -27.20 -22.95
CA THR A 58 -1.19 -28.14 -22.48
C THR A 58 -2.13 -28.28 -23.67
N ARG A 59 -2.08 -29.43 -24.36
CA ARG A 59 -3.05 -29.75 -25.42
C ARG A 59 -4.40 -29.30 -24.88
N ILE A 60 -5.18 -28.59 -25.69
CA ILE A 60 -6.58 -28.28 -25.39
C ILE A 60 -7.24 -29.65 -25.17
N GLY A 61 -7.22 -30.10 -23.92
CA GLY A 61 -7.97 -31.25 -23.49
C GLY A 61 -9.44 -30.88 -23.59
N ARG A 62 -10.31 -31.88 -23.59
CA ARG A 62 -11.76 -31.67 -23.59
C ARG A 62 -12.25 -30.81 -22.40
N ASP A 63 -11.39 -30.65 -21.38
CA ASP A 63 -11.66 -29.90 -20.14
C ASP A 63 -10.68 -28.72 -19.91
N SER A 64 -10.64 -27.74 -20.81
CA SER A 64 -9.80 -26.54 -20.66
C SER A 64 -10.53 -25.26 -21.10
N PHE A 65 -10.17 -24.15 -20.47
CA PHE A 65 -10.59 -22.81 -20.90
C PHE A 65 -9.75 -22.31 -22.08
N ALA A 66 -10.40 -21.67 -23.05
CA ALA A 66 -9.74 -20.94 -24.13
C ALA A 66 -9.62 -19.45 -23.79
N VAL A 67 -8.50 -18.85 -24.18
CA VAL A 67 -8.31 -17.39 -24.10
C VAL A 67 -9.09 -16.71 -25.23
N MET A 68 -9.61 -15.49 -25.00
CA MET A 68 -10.33 -14.75 -26.04
C MET A 68 -9.41 -14.22 -27.13
N ASP A 69 -8.22 -13.76 -26.72
CA ASP A 69 -7.22 -13.14 -27.58
C ASP A 69 -5.84 -13.12 -26.90
N SER A 70 -4.84 -12.66 -27.64
CA SER A 70 -3.52 -12.32 -27.10
C SER A 70 -3.16 -10.87 -27.42
N ILE A 71 -2.81 -10.11 -26.39
CA ILE A 71 -2.54 -8.67 -26.50
C ILE A 71 -1.04 -8.41 -26.33
N PRO A 72 -0.40 -7.66 -27.24
CA PRO A 72 0.98 -7.22 -27.04
C PRO A 72 1.02 -6.18 -25.90
N VAL A 73 1.84 -6.46 -24.89
CA VAL A 73 2.01 -5.62 -23.71
C VAL A 73 3.48 -5.33 -23.45
N GLN A 74 3.74 -4.25 -22.73
CA GLN A 74 5.04 -3.92 -22.15
C GLN A 74 4.92 -3.87 -20.63
N LEU A 75 5.99 -4.25 -19.94
CA LEU A 75 6.09 -4.20 -18.47
C LEU A 75 7.02 -3.09 -18.03
N ASN A 76 6.90 -2.60 -16.81
CA ASN A 76 7.90 -1.71 -16.20
C ASN A 76 9.14 -2.47 -15.70
N MET A 77 9.62 -3.42 -16.51
CA MET A 77 10.70 -4.34 -16.17
C MET A 77 11.79 -4.31 -17.25
N PHE A 78 13.03 -4.51 -16.83
CA PHE A 78 14.23 -4.47 -17.67
C PHE A 78 15.10 -5.70 -17.39
N THR A 79 15.62 -6.32 -18.43
CA THR A 79 16.49 -7.50 -18.28
C THR A 79 17.93 -7.08 -17.97
N LEU A 80 18.55 -7.78 -17.03
CA LEU A 80 19.95 -7.65 -16.68
C LEU A 80 20.71 -8.90 -17.16
N ASN A 81 21.85 -8.68 -17.82
CA ASN A 81 22.78 -9.72 -18.22
C ASN A 81 23.82 -9.92 -17.11
N LEU A 82 23.91 -11.15 -16.59
CA LEU A 82 24.85 -11.55 -15.54
C LEU A 82 25.98 -12.44 -16.07
N SER A 83 26.05 -12.70 -17.38
CA SER A 83 26.99 -13.67 -17.97
C SER A 83 28.46 -13.31 -17.74
N ASN A 84 28.75 -12.02 -17.59
CA ASN A 84 30.09 -11.48 -17.34
C ASN A 84 30.42 -11.39 -15.85
N MET A 85 29.50 -11.76 -14.93
CA MET A 85 29.80 -11.76 -13.51
C MET A 85 30.90 -12.79 -13.21
N PRO A 86 31.83 -12.49 -12.26
CA PRO A 86 32.77 -13.47 -11.73
C PRO A 86 32.04 -14.74 -11.26
N PRO A 87 32.63 -15.95 -11.38
CA PRO A 87 31.97 -17.20 -10.97
C PRO A 87 31.48 -17.19 -9.52
N THR A 88 32.24 -16.50 -8.67
CA THR A 88 31.95 -16.31 -7.25
C THR A 88 32.08 -14.84 -6.88
N ILE A 89 31.24 -14.39 -5.96
CA ILE A 89 31.32 -13.09 -5.29
C ILE A 89 31.61 -13.34 -3.82
N GLU A 90 32.67 -12.74 -3.29
CA GLU A 90 33.00 -12.81 -1.88
C GLU A 90 32.04 -11.94 -1.07
N ARG A 91 31.61 -12.46 0.08
CA ARG A 91 30.76 -11.77 1.04
C ARG A 91 31.54 -11.53 2.32
N LEU A 92 31.65 -10.26 2.70
CA LEU A 92 32.23 -9.83 3.97
C LEU A 92 31.12 -9.32 4.90
N HIS A 93 31.25 -9.62 6.19
CA HIS A 93 30.46 -8.99 7.23
C HIS A 93 31.11 -7.67 7.63
N VAL A 94 30.30 -6.63 7.84
CA VAL A 94 30.76 -5.29 8.23
C VAL A 94 30.15 -4.95 9.58
N ASP A 95 30.98 -4.61 10.57
CA ASP A 95 30.56 -3.98 11.81
C ASP A 95 30.90 -2.49 11.79
N THR A 96 29.93 -1.64 12.15
CA THR A 96 30.14 -0.20 12.30
C THR A 96 29.76 0.20 13.71
N ILE A 97 30.76 0.53 14.53
CA ILE A 97 30.60 0.77 15.96
C ILE A 97 30.90 2.24 16.26
N ILE A 98 30.00 2.92 16.98
CA ILE A 98 30.27 4.23 17.56
C ILE A 98 30.99 4.02 18.89
N ILE A 99 32.15 4.65 19.05
CA ILE A 99 32.90 4.71 20.31
C ILE A 99 32.66 6.09 20.92
N CYS A 100 31.86 6.12 21.99
CA CYS A 100 31.64 7.33 22.78
C CYS A 100 32.84 7.62 23.70
N ASN A 101 33.02 8.87 24.11
CA ASN A 101 34.19 9.28 24.93
C ASN A 101 34.31 8.56 26.27
N ASN A 102 33.19 8.07 26.80
CA ASN A 102 33.16 7.27 28.03
C ASN A 102 33.49 5.79 27.78
N GLY A 103 33.98 5.44 26.58
CA GLY A 103 34.30 4.07 26.18
C GLY A 103 33.10 3.20 25.82
N THR A 104 31.88 3.74 25.84
CA THR A 104 30.69 2.96 25.45
C THR A 104 30.70 2.70 23.95
N GLU A 105 30.66 1.42 23.58
CA GLU A 105 30.56 0.96 22.20
C GLU A 105 29.11 0.71 21.81
N ILE A 106 28.77 1.15 20.61
CA ILE A 106 27.41 1.03 20.08
C ILE A 106 27.51 0.51 18.66
N ASN A 107 27.23 -0.78 18.46
CA ASN A 107 27.12 -1.32 17.12
C ASN A 107 25.87 -0.75 16.44
N LEU A 108 26.07 -0.13 15.28
CA LEU A 108 24.97 0.35 14.48
C LEU A 108 24.13 -0.83 13.98
N ASN A 109 24.73 -2.00 13.73
CA ASN A 109 24.06 -3.18 13.19
C ASN A 109 23.01 -3.79 14.10
N ASP A 110 23.17 -3.67 15.43
CA ASP A 110 22.30 -4.25 16.46
C ASP A 110 20.92 -3.61 16.55
N GLY A 111 20.53 -2.88 15.49
CA GLY A 111 19.19 -2.37 15.32
C GLY A 111 18.77 -1.55 16.52
N LEU A 112 19.56 -0.54 16.91
CA LEU A 112 19.17 0.40 17.96
C LEU A 112 17.71 0.82 17.76
N VAL A 113 16.86 0.27 18.62
CA VAL A 113 15.40 0.40 18.68
C VAL A 113 14.97 1.86 18.94
N ALA A 114 15.91 2.79 19.08
CA ALA A 114 15.73 4.09 19.71
C ALA A 114 15.71 5.32 18.79
N VAL A 115 15.67 5.20 17.45
CA VAL A 115 15.45 6.39 16.60
C VAL A 115 14.45 6.14 15.45
N SER A 116 13.25 5.63 15.78
CA SER A 116 12.17 5.47 14.80
C SER A 116 11.84 6.79 14.08
N GLY A 117 12.14 6.85 12.80
CA GLY A 117 11.83 7.96 11.89
C GLY A 117 12.45 7.73 10.52
N ASP A 118 11.67 7.93 9.47
CA ASP A 118 12.09 7.76 8.08
C ASP A 118 13.41 8.49 7.78
N VAL A 119 13.57 9.70 8.32
CA VAL A 119 14.78 10.54 8.15
C VAL A 119 16.03 9.96 8.80
N ASN A 120 15.91 9.35 9.98
CA ASN A 120 17.06 8.76 10.65
C ASN A 120 17.59 7.53 9.90
N SER A 121 16.69 6.77 9.27
CA SER A 121 17.07 5.62 8.44
C SER A 121 17.86 6.07 7.22
N HIS A 122 17.41 7.15 6.56
CA HIS A 122 18.13 7.75 5.43
C HIS A 122 19.50 8.30 5.86
N ASN A 123 19.56 9.13 6.90
CA ASN A 123 20.80 9.72 7.40
C ASN A 123 21.81 8.63 7.81
N ARG A 124 21.34 7.55 8.46
CA ARG A 124 22.18 6.41 8.82
C ARG A 124 22.77 5.72 7.60
N ARG A 125 21.95 5.42 6.58
CA ARG A 125 22.43 4.79 5.34
C ARG A 125 23.49 5.64 4.65
N LEU A 126 23.26 6.96 4.55
CA LEU A 126 24.22 7.88 3.94
C LEU A 126 25.53 7.95 4.75
N SER A 127 25.43 8.03 6.07
CA SER A 127 26.60 8.06 6.98
C SER A 127 27.42 6.77 6.88
N GLN A 128 26.76 5.60 6.89
CA GLN A 128 27.45 4.32 6.75
C GLN A 128 28.15 4.17 5.39
N HIS A 129 27.54 4.67 4.30
CA HIS A 129 28.20 4.69 3.00
C HIS A 129 29.47 5.55 3.00
N LYS A 130 29.44 6.72 3.66
CA LYS A 130 30.61 7.61 3.79
C LYS A 130 31.69 7.01 4.69
N LEU A 131 31.30 6.36 5.79
CA LEU A 131 32.21 5.62 6.68
C LEU A 131 32.93 4.49 5.93
N MET A 132 32.21 3.68 5.15
CA MET A 132 32.80 2.60 4.35
C MET A 132 33.76 3.14 3.28
N ARG A 133 33.43 4.27 2.64
CA ARG A 133 34.34 4.93 1.68
C ARG A 133 35.65 5.34 2.38
N LYS A 134 35.58 5.93 3.57
CA LYS A 134 36.77 6.32 4.33
C LYS A 134 37.57 5.12 4.85
N PHE A 135 36.90 4.05 5.26
CA PHE A 135 37.56 2.79 5.56
C PHE A 135 38.37 2.29 4.35
N TYR A 136 37.76 2.24 3.16
CA TYR A 136 38.46 1.87 1.93
C TYR A 136 39.64 2.80 1.62
N GLU A 137 39.51 4.11 1.79
CA GLU A 137 40.61 5.05 1.55
C GLU A 137 41.82 4.75 2.46
N LYS A 138 41.59 4.48 3.75
CA LYS A 138 42.67 4.10 4.71
C LYS A 138 43.24 2.72 4.44
N LYS A 139 42.43 1.77 3.97
CA LYS A 139 42.78 0.36 3.84
C LYS A 139 42.84 -0.13 2.39
N SER A 140 43.01 0.76 1.41
CA SER A 140 42.91 0.41 -0.02
C SER A 140 43.82 -0.73 -0.49
N HIS A 141 44.95 -0.97 0.20
CA HIS A 141 45.87 -2.07 -0.07
C HIS A 141 45.23 -3.46 0.11
N ILE A 142 44.29 -3.65 1.06
CA ILE A 142 43.62 -4.95 1.28
C ILE A 142 42.60 -5.29 0.18
N PHE A 143 42.34 -4.35 -0.73
CA PHE A 143 41.47 -4.52 -1.89
C PHE A 143 42.27 -4.55 -3.21
N GLY A 144 43.56 -4.86 -3.14
CA GLY A 144 44.44 -4.96 -4.31
C GLY A 144 44.56 -3.66 -5.12
N GLY A 145 44.31 -2.50 -4.51
CA GLY A 145 44.30 -1.19 -5.17
C GLY A 145 43.19 -1.02 -6.22
N LYS A 146 42.20 -1.92 -6.28
CA LYS A 146 41.06 -1.81 -7.19
C LYS A 146 40.12 -0.70 -6.74
N SER A 147 39.50 -0.04 -7.70
CA SER A 147 38.50 1.01 -7.49
C SER A 147 37.45 0.64 -6.42
N TYR A 148 37.07 1.61 -5.57
CA TYR A 148 35.97 1.50 -4.59
C TYR A 148 34.66 1.01 -5.23
N HIS A 149 34.49 1.19 -6.54
CA HIS A 149 33.33 0.70 -7.27
C HIS A 149 33.22 -0.84 -7.30
N SER A 150 34.29 -1.55 -6.93
CA SER A 150 34.28 -3.01 -6.75
C SER A 150 33.67 -3.45 -5.42
N LEU A 151 33.30 -2.50 -4.55
CA LEU A 151 32.68 -2.75 -3.24
C LEU A 151 31.20 -2.37 -3.29
N ALA A 152 30.33 -3.36 -3.12
CA ALA A 152 28.88 -3.18 -3.04
C ALA A 152 28.40 -3.38 -1.60
N TYR A 153 28.26 -2.27 -0.87
CA TYR A 153 27.90 -2.26 0.54
C TYR A 153 26.41 -1.97 0.74
N ASP A 154 25.71 -2.80 1.50
CA ASP A 154 24.28 -2.64 1.78
C ASP A 154 23.94 -1.48 2.74
N CYS A 155 24.97 -0.80 3.27
CA CYS A 155 24.88 0.18 4.33
C CYS A 155 24.19 -0.37 5.58
N ALA A 156 24.51 -1.62 5.90
CA ALA A 156 24.21 -2.28 7.15
C ALA A 156 25.36 -3.22 7.53
N ALA A 157 25.28 -4.49 7.17
CA ALA A 157 26.16 -5.53 7.70
C ALA A 157 26.84 -6.37 6.62
N THR A 158 26.60 -6.10 5.33
CA THR A 158 27.06 -6.97 4.25
C THR A 158 27.71 -6.18 3.14
N LEU A 159 28.94 -6.57 2.82
CA LEU A 159 29.74 -6.05 1.72
C LEU A 159 30.00 -7.18 0.72
N TYR A 160 29.68 -6.94 -0.56
CA TYR A 160 29.99 -7.85 -1.65
C TYR A 160 31.18 -7.35 -2.45
N ILE A 161 32.02 -8.27 -2.89
CA ILE A 161 33.24 -7.97 -3.66
C ILE A 161 33.45 -9.08 -4.71
N PRO A 162 33.79 -8.74 -5.97
CA PRO A 162 34.28 -9.73 -6.94
C PRO A 162 35.43 -10.55 -6.38
N SER A 163 35.43 -11.87 -6.59
CA SER A 163 36.45 -12.75 -6.00
C SER A 163 37.87 -12.39 -6.44
N GLY A 164 38.83 -12.54 -5.53
CA GLY A 164 40.25 -12.26 -5.75
C GLY A 164 40.64 -10.78 -5.65
N ILE A 165 39.73 -9.91 -5.22
CA ILE A 165 40.03 -8.50 -4.92
C ILE A 165 40.43 -8.31 -3.45
N TYR A 166 39.72 -8.97 -2.53
CA TYR A 166 40.04 -8.88 -1.10
C TYR A 166 41.21 -9.80 -0.77
N ILE A 167 42.25 -9.22 -0.17
CA ILE A 167 43.48 -9.90 0.25
C ILE A 167 43.82 -9.59 1.72
N GLY A 168 42.84 -9.07 2.47
CA GLY A 168 42.99 -8.76 3.90
C GLY A 168 43.06 -10.02 4.77
N ALA A 169 43.47 -9.83 6.03
CA ALA A 169 43.46 -10.90 7.02
C ALA A 169 42.03 -11.32 7.42
N ASP A 170 41.91 -12.26 8.36
CA ASP A 170 40.60 -12.75 8.85
C ASP A 170 39.72 -11.64 9.47
N GLU A 171 40.33 -10.56 9.97
CA GLU A 171 39.63 -9.39 10.50
C GLU A 171 40.44 -8.12 10.21
N GLU A 172 39.80 -7.10 9.66
CA GLU A 172 40.42 -5.81 9.34
C GLU A 172 39.58 -4.69 9.92
N GLU A 173 40.23 -3.74 10.59
CA GLU A 173 39.54 -2.61 11.22
C GLU A 173 40.24 -1.27 11.00
N ALA A 174 39.45 -0.19 11.05
CA ALA A 174 39.95 1.17 11.05
C ALA A 174 39.11 2.06 11.97
N LEU A 175 39.80 2.84 12.80
CA LEU A 175 39.20 3.90 13.60
C LEU A 175 39.12 5.20 12.79
N LEU A 176 37.95 5.82 12.79
CA LEU A 176 37.63 7.04 12.06
C LEU A 176 37.15 8.14 13.01
N SER A 177 37.63 9.37 12.83
CA SER A 177 37.20 10.57 13.56
C SER A 177 36.80 11.70 12.60
N GLU A 178 36.34 12.85 13.14
CA GLU A 178 36.00 14.04 12.35
C GLU A 178 37.11 14.43 11.35
N ASP A 179 38.37 14.36 11.77
CA ASP A 179 39.54 14.75 10.98
C ASP A 179 39.74 13.91 9.71
N ASP A 180 39.12 12.73 9.62
CA ASP A 180 39.20 11.87 8.43
C ASP A 180 38.26 12.32 7.29
N PHE A 181 37.33 13.23 7.57
CA PHE A 181 36.28 13.65 6.64
C PHE A 181 36.47 15.07 6.13
N SER A 182 35.99 15.32 4.92
CA SER A 182 35.77 16.69 4.45
C SER A 182 34.66 17.35 5.29
N SER A 183 34.64 18.68 5.37
CA SER A 183 33.57 19.38 6.09
C SER A 183 32.17 19.04 5.57
N GLU A 184 32.04 18.78 4.26
CA GLU A 184 30.77 18.37 3.65
C GLU A 184 30.39 16.92 4.03
N ASP A 185 31.34 16.00 4.03
CA ASP A 185 31.08 14.61 4.43
C ASP A 185 30.76 14.48 5.92
N TRP A 186 31.45 15.25 6.75
CA TRP A 186 31.21 15.27 8.19
C TRP A 186 29.83 15.80 8.55
N ILE A 187 29.24 16.73 7.77
CA ILE A 187 27.86 17.18 8.00
C ILE A 187 26.87 16.03 7.93
N ASP A 188 27.09 15.03 7.07
CA ASP A 188 26.21 13.87 6.99
C ASP A 188 26.51 12.85 8.09
N VAL A 189 27.79 12.52 8.32
CA VAL A 189 28.23 11.56 9.35
C VAL A 189 27.88 12.04 10.76
N SER A 190 28.04 13.34 11.04
CA SER A 190 27.72 13.93 12.34
C SER A 190 26.24 13.85 12.72
N ARG A 191 25.32 13.57 11.77
CA ARG A 191 23.89 13.37 12.07
C ARG A 191 23.61 12.09 12.86
N ILE A 192 24.52 11.11 12.82
CA ILE A 192 24.41 9.90 13.62
C ILE A 192 25.26 9.93 14.89
N CYS A 193 26.11 10.96 15.06
CA CYS A 193 26.83 11.18 16.30
C CYS A 193 25.88 11.52 17.44
N ARG A 194 26.21 11.05 18.64
CA ARG A 194 25.54 11.39 19.90
C ARG A 194 26.26 12.54 20.62
N ARG A 195 27.58 12.63 20.45
CA ARG A 195 28.46 13.67 20.99
C ARG A 195 29.41 14.15 19.90
N LYS A 196 30.02 15.32 20.12
CA LYS A 196 30.87 15.98 19.12
C LYS A 196 32.14 15.18 18.79
N ASP A 197 32.63 14.43 19.77
CA ASP A 197 33.90 13.71 19.80
C ASP A 197 33.75 12.18 19.68
N ASP A 198 32.56 11.71 19.32
CA ASP A 198 32.33 10.31 19.00
C ASP A 198 33.25 9.87 17.83
N LYS A 199 33.84 8.68 17.97
CA LYS A 199 34.64 8.03 16.92
C LYS A 199 33.90 6.84 16.35
N PHE A 200 34.33 6.36 15.18
CA PHE A 200 33.71 5.22 14.50
C PHE A 200 34.74 4.14 14.23
N LEU A 201 34.50 2.93 14.73
CA LEU A 201 35.26 1.75 14.37
C LEU A 201 34.50 1.02 13.26
N VAL A 202 35.13 0.90 12.08
CA VAL A 202 34.63 0.07 10.99
C VAL A 202 35.48 -1.18 10.93
N ARG A 203 34.83 -2.34 10.96
CA ARG A 203 35.47 -3.65 10.97
C ARG A 203 34.86 -4.52 9.89
N ILE A 204 35.69 -5.28 9.19
CA ILE A 204 35.25 -6.24 8.18
C ILE A 204 35.86 -7.62 8.42
N LYS A 205 35.10 -8.67 8.11
CA LYS A 205 35.56 -10.07 8.19
C LYS A 205 34.91 -10.94 7.11
N PRO A 206 35.60 -11.98 6.60
CA PRO A 206 35.00 -12.94 5.67
C PRO A 206 33.73 -13.59 6.24
N ALA A 207 32.70 -13.74 5.39
CA ALA A 207 31.40 -14.29 5.78
C ALA A 207 30.83 -15.33 4.80
N GLY A 208 31.54 -15.62 3.70
CA GLY A 208 31.16 -16.64 2.71
C GLY A 208 31.27 -16.14 1.28
N PHE A 209 30.67 -16.88 0.35
CA PHE A 209 30.65 -16.55 -1.07
C PHE A 209 29.24 -16.76 -1.65
N VAL A 210 28.99 -16.11 -2.79
CA VAL A 210 27.79 -16.27 -3.62
C VAL A 210 28.23 -16.78 -4.98
N GLU A 211 27.68 -17.90 -5.41
CA GLU A 211 27.92 -18.45 -6.74
C GLU A 211 27.00 -17.78 -7.76
N THR A 212 27.55 -17.33 -8.88
CA THR A 212 26.78 -16.62 -9.93
C THR A 212 26.33 -17.56 -11.05
N ARG A 213 27.01 -18.69 -11.22
CA ARG A 213 26.81 -19.67 -12.29
C ARG A 213 26.99 -21.10 -11.77
N GLY A 214 26.52 -22.09 -12.52
CA GLY A 214 26.63 -23.51 -12.14
C GLY A 214 25.42 -23.99 -11.32
N VAL A 215 25.44 -25.27 -10.92
CA VAL A 215 24.29 -25.92 -10.27
C VAL A 215 23.98 -25.30 -8.90
N ASN A 216 25.01 -24.97 -8.12
CA ASN A 216 24.84 -24.36 -6.80
C ASN A 216 24.25 -22.94 -6.91
N SER A 217 24.44 -22.24 -8.04
CA SER A 217 23.83 -20.93 -8.23
C SER A 217 22.30 -20.98 -8.34
N LEU A 218 21.74 -22.17 -8.54
CA LEU A 218 20.29 -22.44 -8.59
C LEU A 218 19.72 -22.83 -7.22
N GLU A 219 20.54 -23.00 -6.18
CA GLU A 219 20.03 -23.25 -4.84
C GLU A 219 19.25 -22.05 -4.31
N VAL A 220 18.17 -22.31 -3.56
CA VAL A 220 17.26 -21.26 -3.06
C VAL A 220 18.02 -20.22 -2.23
N ALA A 221 18.87 -20.65 -1.30
CA ALA A 221 19.62 -19.76 -0.42
C ALA A 221 20.63 -18.89 -1.22
N ASN A 222 21.39 -19.50 -2.13
CA ASN A 222 22.35 -18.78 -2.96
C ASN A 222 21.66 -17.76 -3.86
N ARG A 223 20.52 -18.10 -4.48
CA ARG A 223 19.78 -17.15 -5.34
C ARG A 223 19.19 -15.97 -4.59
N MET A 224 18.71 -16.17 -3.37
CA MET A 224 18.24 -15.06 -2.54
C MET A 224 19.39 -14.08 -2.28
N GLU A 225 20.58 -14.61 -2.00
CA GLU A 225 21.77 -13.78 -1.78
C GLU A 225 22.30 -13.16 -3.08
N LEU A 226 22.29 -13.88 -4.21
CA LEU A 226 22.62 -13.32 -5.54
C LEU A 226 21.65 -12.18 -5.90
N THR A 227 20.36 -12.37 -5.63
CA THR A 227 19.34 -11.32 -5.82
C THR A 227 19.68 -10.09 -4.98
N ARG A 228 20.05 -10.29 -3.71
CA ARG A 228 20.46 -9.20 -2.81
C ARG A 228 21.74 -8.50 -3.30
N CYS A 229 22.74 -9.26 -3.74
CA CYS A 229 23.99 -8.73 -4.31
C CYS A 229 23.69 -7.81 -5.49
N VAL A 230 22.97 -8.29 -6.51
CA VAL A 230 22.63 -7.50 -7.70
C VAL A 230 21.76 -6.29 -7.33
N GLU A 231 20.81 -6.45 -6.40
CA GLU A 231 20.00 -5.35 -5.89
C GLU A 231 20.86 -4.23 -5.30
N ILE A 232 21.87 -4.57 -4.50
CA ILE A 232 22.80 -3.60 -3.90
C ILE A 232 23.67 -2.94 -4.97
N VAL A 233 24.31 -3.72 -5.84
CA VAL A 233 25.20 -3.22 -6.91
C VAL A 233 24.47 -2.19 -7.77
N THR A 234 23.25 -2.52 -8.21
CA THR A 234 22.46 -1.65 -9.08
C THR A 234 21.83 -0.45 -8.35
N SER A 235 21.84 -0.44 -7.01
CA SER A 235 21.34 0.65 -6.16
C SER A 235 22.45 1.51 -5.54
N GLN A 236 23.73 1.10 -5.62
CA GLN A 236 24.83 1.74 -4.89
C GLN A 236 24.99 3.25 -5.17
N LYS A 237 24.75 3.68 -6.42
CA LYS A 237 24.79 5.10 -6.82
C LYS A 237 23.74 5.96 -6.14
N LEU A 238 22.63 5.36 -5.67
CA LEU A 238 21.55 6.10 -5.02
C LEU A 238 21.92 6.50 -3.60
N ASN A 239 22.99 5.93 -3.01
CA ASN A 239 23.50 6.28 -1.67
C ASN A 239 24.29 7.60 -1.73
N SER A 240 23.61 8.69 -2.07
CA SER A 240 24.17 10.04 -2.19
C SER A 240 23.26 11.08 -1.56
N SER A 241 23.77 12.32 -1.43
CA SER A 241 23.01 13.49 -0.97
C SER A 241 22.01 14.04 -2.01
N ASP A 242 21.87 13.41 -3.18
CA ASP A 242 20.90 13.81 -4.22
C ASP A 242 19.52 13.15 -4.06
N PHE A 243 19.37 12.20 -3.13
CA PHE A 243 18.15 11.41 -2.97
C PHE A 243 17.74 11.29 -1.51
N TYR A 244 16.43 11.33 -1.25
CA TYR A 244 15.89 10.73 -0.05
C TYR A 244 15.56 9.25 -0.29
N GLN A 245 15.92 8.39 0.65
CA GLN A 245 15.67 6.94 0.54
C GLN A 245 14.92 6.40 1.76
N PHE A 246 13.81 5.71 1.51
CA PHE A 246 12.95 5.12 2.54
C PHE A 246 12.53 3.71 2.14
N GLY A 247 13.16 2.70 2.75
CA GLY A 247 12.99 1.31 2.33
C GLY A 247 13.45 1.13 0.88
N ASN A 248 12.53 0.68 0.01
CA ASN A 248 12.75 0.53 -1.43
C ASN A 248 12.32 1.76 -2.25
N SER A 249 11.88 2.84 -1.60
CA SER A 249 11.43 4.07 -2.27
C SER A 249 12.52 5.15 -2.24
N THR A 250 12.78 5.74 -3.39
CA THR A 250 13.81 6.76 -3.61
C THR A 250 13.16 8.01 -4.20
N PHE A 251 13.49 9.19 -3.66
CA PHE A 251 12.93 10.48 -4.07
C PHE A 251 14.07 11.42 -4.44
N PRO A 252 14.28 11.71 -5.74
CA PRO A 252 15.32 12.64 -6.17
C PRO A 252 15.03 14.05 -5.67
N LEU A 253 16.05 14.70 -5.10
CA LEU A 253 15.94 16.05 -4.55
C LEU A 253 15.75 17.11 -5.63
N ARG A 254 16.39 16.89 -6.78
CA ARG A 254 16.34 17.77 -7.96
C ARG A 254 15.05 17.60 -8.79
N ALA A 255 14.24 16.57 -8.51
CA ALA A 255 12.98 16.39 -9.20
C ALA A 255 11.99 17.51 -8.84
N GLN A 256 11.23 17.97 -9.84
CA GLN A 256 10.23 19.01 -9.64
C GLN A 256 9.15 18.53 -8.67
N VAL A 257 8.82 19.38 -7.69
CA VAL A 257 7.71 19.14 -6.77
C VAL A 257 6.40 19.11 -7.56
N LYS A 258 5.61 18.04 -7.41
CA LYS A 258 4.36 17.85 -8.15
C LYS A 258 3.26 18.80 -7.67
N SER A 259 3.20 19.04 -6.36
CA SER A 259 2.24 19.94 -5.74
C SER A 259 2.80 20.49 -4.43
N SER A 260 2.51 21.75 -4.12
CA SER A 260 2.80 22.41 -2.85
C SER A 260 1.70 23.43 -2.59
N SER A 261 0.46 22.97 -2.40
CA SER A 261 -0.71 23.84 -2.33
C SER A 261 -0.72 24.77 -1.12
N ASP A 262 0.04 24.45 -0.06
CA ASP A 262 0.15 25.27 1.14
C ASP A 262 1.59 25.30 1.72
N ALA A 263 1.73 25.94 2.88
CA ALA A 263 3.01 26.13 3.57
C ALA A 263 3.47 24.90 4.36
N THR A 264 2.64 23.87 4.52
CA THR A 264 2.84 22.77 5.47
C THR A 264 3.42 21.51 4.82
N TYR A 265 3.14 21.29 3.53
CA TYR A 265 3.61 20.11 2.82
C TYR A 265 3.98 20.36 1.35
N GLU A 266 4.74 19.42 0.80
CA GLU A 266 5.01 19.28 -0.62
C GLU A 266 4.86 17.82 -1.05
N ILE A 267 4.37 17.57 -2.25
CA ILE A 267 4.21 16.24 -2.83
C ILE A 267 5.34 16.01 -3.83
N ARG A 268 6.21 15.06 -3.51
CA ARG A 268 7.38 14.72 -4.33
C ARG A 268 7.16 13.44 -5.13
N PRO A 269 7.49 13.44 -6.44
CA PRO A 269 7.63 12.22 -7.19
C PRO A 269 8.90 11.47 -6.75
N GLY A 270 8.84 10.15 -6.85
CA GLY A 270 9.94 9.25 -6.60
C GLY A 270 9.74 7.96 -7.36
N PHE A 271 10.50 6.93 -6.99
CA PHE A 271 10.41 5.61 -7.58
C PHE A 271 10.76 4.53 -6.59
N ALA A 272 10.34 3.31 -6.87
CA ALA A 272 10.87 2.12 -6.24
C ALA A 272 11.52 1.26 -7.32
N LYS A 273 12.64 0.65 -6.97
CA LYS A 273 13.37 -0.26 -7.84
C LYS A 273 13.58 -1.56 -7.08
N VAL A 274 13.40 -2.69 -7.77
CA VAL A 274 13.61 -4.03 -7.23
C VAL A 274 14.16 -4.91 -8.33
N ALA A 275 15.28 -5.56 -8.09
CA ALA A 275 15.84 -6.61 -8.92
C ALA A 275 15.43 -7.98 -8.38
N ARG A 276 15.10 -8.92 -9.27
CA ARG A 276 14.77 -10.31 -8.93
C ARG A 276 15.40 -11.27 -9.93
N VAL A 277 15.96 -12.35 -9.40
CA VAL A 277 16.24 -13.54 -10.20
C VAL A 277 14.92 -14.25 -10.46
N VAL A 278 14.72 -14.66 -11.70
CA VAL A 278 13.59 -15.50 -12.12
C VAL A 278 14.12 -16.77 -12.77
N GLU A 279 13.25 -17.75 -12.92
CA GLU A 279 13.58 -18.97 -13.64
C GLU A 279 13.75 -18.67 -15.12
N GLY A 280 15.00 -18.71 -15.59
CA GLY A 280 15.32 -18.65 -17.01
C GLY A 280 15.18 -20.01 -17.67
N ARG A 281 15.34 -20.05 -18.99
CA ARG A 281 15.27 -21.31 -19.74
C ARG A 281 16.52 -22.16 -19.48
N GLU A 282 16.33 -23.48 -19.53
CA GLU A 282 17.43 -24.46 -19.48
C GLU A 282 18.33 -24.37 -18.22
N GLY A 283 17.78 -23.86 -17.10
CA GLY A 283 18.53 -23.78 -15.84
C GLY A 283 19.53 -22.63 -15.76
N VAL A 284 19.35 -21.57 -16.55
CA VAL A 284 20.13 -20.33 -16.45
C VAL A 284 19.37 -19.31 -15.60
N ASN A 285 20.08 -18.59 -14.72
CA ASN A 285 19.48 -17.48 -13.96
C ASN A 285 19.19 -16.31 -14.92
N GLU A 286 17.91 -15.97 -15.10
CA GLU A 286 17.50 -14.70 -15.70
C GLU A 286 17.23 -13.67 -14.61
N MET A 287 17.53 -12.39 -14.87
CA MET A 287 17.34 -11.35 -13.88
C MET A 287 16.57 -10.16 -14.44
N PHE A 288 15.49 -9.78 -13.74
CA PHE A 288 14.66 -8.65 -14.08
C PHE A 288 14.77 -7.57 -13.01
N MET A 289 14.93 -6.34 -13.46
CA MET A 289 14.81 -5.15 -12.62
C MET A 289 13.47 -4.46 -12.92
N THR A 290 12.62 -4.34 -11.91
CA THR A 290 11.35 -3.61 -11.97
C THR A 290 11.55 -2.18 -11.44
N ILE A 291 11.04 -1.18 -12.16
CA ILE A 291 11.02 0.22 -11.72
C ILE A 291 9.58 0.72 -11.70
N ASP A 292 9.06 1.13 -10.54
CA ASP A 292 7.71 1.68 -10.39
C ASP A 292 7.77 3.11 -9.85
N THR A 293 6.87 3.97 -10.32
CA THR A 293 6.80 5.36 -9.88
C THR A 293 6.14 5.46 -8.51
N LYS A 294 6.59 6.40 -7.69
CA LYS A 294 6.06 6.67 -6.34
C LYS A 294 5.71 8.14 -6.20
N LEU A 295 4.79 8.39 -5.27
CA LEU A 295 4.39 9.73 -4.87
C LEU A 295 4.27 9.74 -3.36
N SER A 296 4.92 10.71 -2.70
CA SER A 296 4.83 10.84 -1.25
C SER A 296 4.76 12.31 -0.84
N PRO A 297 3.96 12.64 0.18
CA PRO A 297 3.97 13.95 0.79
C PRO A 297 5.12 14.05 1.80
N PHE A 298 5.75 15.21 1.83
CA PHE A 298 6.82 15.58 2.73
C PHE A 298 6.45 16.88 3.44
N TYR A 299 6.91 17.04 4.68
CA TYR A 299 6.85 18.33 5.33
C TYR A 299 7.76 19.30 4.58
N LYS A 300 7.24 20.50 4.32
CA LYS A 300 7.99 21.56 3.67
C LYS A 300 9.04 22.11 4.64
N SER A 301 10.22 22.43 4.14
CA SER A 301 11.22 23.15 4.93
C SER A 301 10.75 24.59 5.12
N SER A 302 10.28 24.91 6.31
CA SER A 302 9.79 26.25 6.68
C SER A 302 10.03 26.54 8.16
N SER A 303 9.91 27.80 8.58
CA SER A 303 9.77 28.10 10.02
C SER A 303 8.56 27.37 10.61
N VAL A 304 8.63 27.08 11.92
CA VAL A 304 7.48 26.52 12.65
C VAL A 304 6.32 27.53 12.63
N LEU A 305 6.59 28.83 12.73
CA LEU A 305 5.57 29.87 12.63
C LEU A 305 4.77 29.82 11.31
N LYS A 306 5.45 29.67 10.17
CA LYS A 306 4.78 29.53 8.85
C LYS A 306 3.92 28.25 8.77
N PHE A 307 4.39 27.16 9.39
CA PHE A 307 3.63 25.93 9.45
C PHE A 307 2.35 26.10 10.28
N VAL A 308 2.47 26.75 11.44
CA VAL A 308 1.35 27.01 12.36
C VAL A 308 0.31 27.92 11.70
N SER A 309 0.72 28.99 11.02
CA SER A 309 -0.22 29.84 10.29
C SER A 309 -0.93 29.08 9.15
N GLY A 310 -0.22 28.21 8.43
CA GLY A 310 -0.81 27.33 7.42
C GLY A 310 -1.88 26.39 8.01
N LYS A 311 -1.60 25.79 9.18
CA LYS A 311 -2.57 24.93 9.87
C LYS A 311 -3.77 25.71 10.40
N TYR A 312 -3.56 26.92 10.87
CA TYR A 312 -4.65 27.80 11.28
C TYR A 312 -5.56 28.16 10.10
N ALA A 313 -5.00 28.52 8.94
CA ALA A 313 -5.77 28.78 7.72
C ALA A 313 -6.57 27.55 7.26
N GLU A 314 -5.98 26.35 7.34
CA GLU A 314 -6.67 25.09 7.06
C GLU A 314 -7.87 24.86 8.01
N SER A 315 -7.72 25.15 9.31
CA SER A 315 -8.79 25.00 10.29
C SER A 315 -10.01 25.90 10.03
N ARG A 316 -9.82 26.99 9.27
CA ARG A 316 -10.88 27.92 8.85
C ARG A 316 -11.48 27.61 7.48
N GLY A 317 -11.06 26.50 6.84
CA GLY A 317 -11.49 26.12 5.50
C GLY A 317 -10.80 26.88 4.36
N GLY A 318 -9.70 27.60 4.63
CA GLY A 318 -9.00 28.48 3.70
C GLY A 318 -7.90 27.82 2.84
N GLY A 319 -7.97 26.51 2.59
CA GLY A 319 -6.93 25.73 1.90
C GLY A 319 -6.79 25.98 0.38
N GLY A 320 -6.86 27.24 -0.07
CA GLY A 320 -6.66 27.65 -1.45
C GLY A 320 -5.95 28.99 -1.56
N GLY A 321 -4.61 28.95 -1.65
CA GLY A 321 -3.75 29.97 -2.27
C GLY A 321 -3.81 31.40 -1.74
N PHE A 322 -2.87 31.76 -0.85
CA PHE A 322 -2.38 33.14 -0.77
C PHE A 322 -1.11 33.27 -1.60
N GLY A 323 -1.23 33.93 -2.76
CA GLY A 323 -0.11 34.34 -3.59
C GLY A 323 -0.50 35.53 -4.46
N GLY A 324 0.07 36.70 -4.18
CA GLY A 324 0.10 37.86 -5.07
C GLY A 324 -1.07 38.83 -4.95
N GLY A 325 -0.83 39.98 -4.31
CA GLY A 325 -1.78 41.08 -4.22
C GLY A 325 -2.05 41.76 -5.57
N GLY A 326 -3.33 41.98 -5.85
CA GLY A 326 -3.83 42.87 -6.89
C GLY A 326 -5.29 43.18 -6.59
N ARG A 327 -5.55 44.39 -6.05
CA ARG A 327 -6.91 44.87 -5.80
C ARG A 327 -7.65 45.03 -7.14
N GLY A 328 -8.53 44.09 -7.44
CA GLY A 328 -9.49 44.19 -8.54
C GLY A 328 -10.83 43.60 -8.10
N ARG A 329 -11.82 44.46 -7.83
CA ARG A 329 -13.22 44.06 -7.67
C ARG A 329 -13.71 43.45 -9.00
N GLY A 330 -13.92 42.14 -9.03
CA GLY A 330 -14.56 41.44 -10.14
C GLY A 330 -15.01 40.05 -9.69
N GLY A 331 -16.33 39.83 -9.64
CA GLY A 331 -16.92 38.63 -9.06
C GLY A 331 -16.58 37.35 -9.83
N PHE A 332 -16.03 36.37 -9.11
CA PHE A 332 -15.97 34.97 -9.54
C PHE A 332 -16.65 34.10 -8.48
N ARG A 333 -17.92 33.75 -8.71
CA ARG A 333 -18.61 32.68 -7.99
C ARG A 333 -18.10 31.32 -8.48
N GLY A 334 -17.00 30.85 -7.90
CA GLY A 334 -16.52 29.49 -8.09
C GLY A 334 -17.30 28.51 -7.21
N ARG A 335 -18.17 27.70 -7.82
CA ARG A 335 -18.80 26.52 -7.19
C ARG A 335 -17.73 25.52 -6.76
N GLY A 336 -17.33 25.56 -5.49
CA GLY A 336 -16.59 24.48 -4.82
C GLY A 336 -17.55 23.34 -4.48
N GLY A 337 -17.84 22.48 -5.46
CA GLY A 337 -18.53 21.21 -5.25
C GLY A 337 -17.56 20.08 -5.47
N GLY A 338 -17.30 19.28 -4.43
CA GLY A 338 -16.56 18.02 -4.52
C GLY A 338 -17.25 17.07 -5.48
N ARG A 339 -16.89 17.14 -6.76
CA ARG A 339 -17.32 16.22 -7.81
C ARG A 339 -16.48 14.96 -7.71
N GLY A 340 -17.04 13.94 -7.07
CA GLY A 340 -16.78 12.56 -7.47
C GLY A 340 -17.30 12.39 -8.89
N GLY A 341 -16.39 12.34 -9.86
CA GLY A 341 -16.72 12.18 -11.27
C GLY A 341 -16.87 10.72 -11.66
N TYR A 342 -18.12 10.24 -11.71
CA TYR A 342 -18.62 9.41 -12.79
C TYR A 342 -19.91 10.06 -13.26
N ASP A 343 -19.87 10.81 -14.35
CA ASP A 343 -20.78 10.66 -15.49
C ASP A 343 -20.42 11.66 -16.59
N SER A 344 -20.49 11.22 -17.84
CA SER A 344 -20.55 12.10 -19.00
C SER A 344 -21.63 11.53 -19.94
N GLY A 345 -22.85 12.06 -19.81
CA GLY A 345 -23.95 11.83 -20.72
C GLY A 345 -24.22 13.09 -21.54
N ARG A 346 -24.31 12.91 -22.87
CA ARG A 346 -24.82 13.89 -23.85
C ARG A 346 -26.35 14.01 -23.74
N ASP A 347 -26.85 15.22 -23.93
CA ASP A 347 -28.25 15.50 -24.24
C ASP A 347 -28.60 15.14 -25.69
N SER A 348 -29.86 14.75 -25.90
CA SER A 348 -30.46 14.45 -27.19
C SER A 348 -31.92 14.94 -27.25
N SER A 349 -32.42 15.06 -28.48
CA SER A 349 -33.80 15.34 -28.94
C SER A 349 -34.16 16.83 -29.09
N ARG A 350 -34.92 17.31 -30.09
CA ARG A 350 -35.77 16.78 -31.19
C ARG A 350 -36.14 18.04 -32.03
N ASP A 351 -36.23 18.07 -33.37
CA ASP A 351 -37.44 17.78 -34.17
C ASP A 351 -37.25 18.13 -35.68
N SER A 352 -37.87 17.29 -36.54
CA SER A 352 -38.70 17.58 -37.74
C SER A 352 -38.21 18.31 -39.02
N ARG A 353 -38.13 17.52 -40.12
CA ARG A 353 -38.67 17.66 -41.51
C ARG A 353 -38.79 19.03 -42.23
N GLY A 354 -38.36 19.05 -43.51
CA GLY A 354 -38.87 19.91 -44.63
C GLY A 354 -37.78 20.81 -45.26
N SER A 355 -37.15 20.46 -46.40
CA SER A 355 -37.54 20.60 -47.82
C SER A 355 -37.52 22.02 -48.42
N TYR A 356 -36.78 22.15 -49.53
CA TYR A 356 -36.75 23.17 -50.60
C TYR A 356 -36.21 24.59 -50.34
N GLY A 357 -35.29 25.02 -51.22
CA GLY A 357 -35.44 26.30 -51.91
C GLY A 357 -34.22 27.23 -52.00
N GLY A 358 -33.52 27.19 -53.14
CA GLY A 358 -32.82 28.33 -53.78
C GLY A 358 -31.50 28.76 -53.14
N GLY A 359 -30.36 28.89 -53.83
CA GLY A 359 -30.13 29.11 -55.25
C GLY A 359 -29.44 30.45 -55.46
N ARG A 360 -28.36 30.44 -56.26
CA ARG A 360 -27.61 31.54 -56.91
C ARG A 360 -26.32 31.98 -56.19
N ARG A 361 -25.15 31.66 -56.76
CA ARG A 361 -24.39 32.34 -57.86
C ARG A 361 -23.29 33.19 -57.20
N ASP A 362 -22.03 33.28 -57.63
CA ASP A 362 -21.33 32.95 -58.86
C ASP A 362 -19.81 32.82 -58.53
N SER A 363 -19.09 32.04 -59.35
CA SER A 363 -17.79 32.33 -60.05
C SER A 363 -16.72 33.19 -59.34
N ARG A 364 -15.40 33.02 -59.47
CA ARG A 364 -14.45 32.29 -60.34
C ARG A 364 -13.05 32.76 -59.86
N ASP A 365 -12.00 31.96 -60.09
CA ASP A 365 -10.64 32.31 -60.57
C ASP A 365 -9.86 33.45 -59.82
N SER A 366 -8.53 33.53 -59.63
CA SER A 366 -7.33 32.94 -60.21
C SER A 366 -6.15 33.85 -59.79
N TYR A 367 -4.96 33.27 -59.56
CA TYR A 367 -3.60 33.81 -59.76
C TYR A 367 -3.15 35.18 -59.18
N ASP A 368 -2.16 35.08 -58.30
CA ASP A 368 -0.76 35.54 -58.51
C ASP A 368 -0.40 37.03 -58.30
N ARG A 369 0.60 37.28 -57.43
CA ARG A 369 1.88 38.02 -57.69
C ARG A 369 2.46 38.80 -56.49
N ARG A 370 3.75 38.51 -56.24
CA ARG A 370 4.95 39.40 -56.04
C ARG A 370 4.90 40.43 -54.89
N SER A 371 5.99 40.76 -54.18
CA SER A 371 7.35 41.07 -54.63
C SER A 371 8.37 40.94 -53.48
N ASP A 372 9.62 40.51 -53.78
CA ASP A 372 10.90 41.26 -53.64
C ASP A 372 11.39 41.49 -52.18
N SER A 373 12.67 41.36 -51.80
CA SER A 373 13.95 41.14 -52.47
C SER A 373 15.05 40.91 -51.42
N ARG A 374 16.10 40.13 -51.79
CA ARG A 374 17.57 40.31 -51.62
C ARG A 374 18.11 41.04 -50.36
N ASP A 375 19.20 40.67 -49.68
CA ASP A 375 20.47 39.99 -49.99
C ASP A 375 21.05 39.48 -48.63
N SER A 376 21.59 38.25 -48.46
CA SER A 376 22.90 37.72 -48.91
C SER A 376 24.07 38.40 -48.14
N ARG A 377 25.07 37.76 -47.49
CA ARG A 377 25.89 36.55 -47.78
C ARG A 377 26.76 36.13 -46.58
N HIS A 378 26.97 34.81 -46.48
CA HIS A 378 28.21 34.01 -46.27
C HIS A 378 29.29 34.44 -45.25
N GLY A 379 30.06 33.57 -44.57
CA GLY A 379 30.29 32.11 -44.57
C GLY A 379 30.88 31.73 -43.19
N GLY A 380 31.02 30.49 -42.76
CA GLY A 380 31.79 29.42 -43.40
C GLY A 380 33.15 29.26 -42.70
N ARG A 381 33.27 28.18 -41.91
CA ARG A 381 34.48 27.38 -41.58
C ARG A 381 35.29 27.58 -40.28
N ASP A 382 35.48 26.40 -39.66
CA ASP A 382 36.71 25.80 -39.13
C ASP A 382 36.97 25.70 -37.61
N TYR A 383 37.32 24.46 -37.27
CA TYR A 383 37.85 23.92 -36.02
C TYR A 383 39.04 24.71 -35.50
N ARG A 384 39.09 24.95 -34.18
CA ARG A 384 40.30 24.73 -33.38
C ARG A 384 40.03 24.66 -31.88
N ASP A 385 40.68 23.65 -31.31
CA ASP A 385 40.92 23.31 -29.93
C ASP A 385 41.41 24.49 -29.07
N SER A 386 40.91 24.60 -27.83
CA SER A 386 41.70 25.08 -26.69
C SER A 386 41.05 24.73 -25.35
N SER A 387 41.59 23.66 -24.77
CA SER A 387 41.73 23.42 -23.34
C SER A 387 41.74 24.68 -22.47
N ARG A 388 40.80 24.81 -21.51
CA ARG A 388 40.99 25.46 -20.20
C ARG A 388 39.84 25.05 -19.27
N GLY A 389 40.19 24.56 -18.08
CA GLY A 389 39.35 23.68 -17.28
C GLY A 389 38.14 24.31 -16.58
N ASP A 390 37.05 23.55 -16.58
CA ASP A 390 35.90 23.78 -15.72
C ASP A 390 36.14 23.21 -14.32
N ARG A 391 36.41 24.12 -13.39
CA ARG A 391 36.34 23.88 -11.95
C ARG A 391 34.89 24.06 -11.50
N ARG A 392 34.30 22.96 -11.02
CA ARG A 392 33.32 22.85 -9.91
C ARG A 392 32.24 23.93 -9.80
N ASP A 393 31.03 23.61 -10.27
CA ASP A 393 29.79 24.21 -9.75
C ASP A 393 29.19 23.30 -8.67
N SER A 394 29.53 23.63 -7.43
CA SER A 394 28.88 23.19 -6.20
C SER A 394 27.80 24.20 -5.82
N TYR A 395 26.59 23.71 -5.56
CA TYR A 395 25.49 24.37 -4.84
C TYR A 395 25.52 25.90 -4.74
N ASP A 396 24.88 26.59 -5.69
CA ASP A 396 24.35 27.92 -5.40
C ASP A 396 22.89 28.03 -5.86
N SER A 397 21.99 27.64 -4.96
CA SER A 397 20.57 28.00 -5.02
C SER A 397 20.25 29.13 -4.02
N ARG A 398 21.11 30.14 -3.93
CA ARG A 398 20.85 31.38 -3.20
C ARG A 398 20.99 32.61 -4.10
N ARG A 399 20.07 32.79 -5.05
CA ARG A 399 19.78 34.13 -5.60
C ARG A 399 18.42 34.17 -6.29
N ASN A 400 17.38 34.31 -5.46
CA ASN A 400 16.28 35.21 -5.80
C ASN A 400 15.62 35.71 -4.51
N SER A 401 16.18 36.77 -3.93
CA SER A 401 15.58 37.53 -2.83
C SER A 401 16.19 38.92 -2.83
N GLY A 402 15.48 39.88 -3.41
CA GLY A 402 15.75 41.30 -3.20
C GLY A 402 14.92 41.80 -2.01
N GLY A 403 15.60 42.36 -1.00
CA GLY A 403 15.09 43.37 -0.07
C GLY A 403 14.14 42.92 1.05
N ASP A 404 14.68 42.43 2.17
CA ASP A 404 14.64 43.15 3.46
C ASP A 404 15.38 42.35 4.54
N SER A 405 16.12 43.08 5.37
CA SER A 405 17.05 42.59 6.39
C SER A 405 16.32 41.96 7.58
N ASN A 406 15.83 40.72 7.43
CA ASN A 406 15.70 39.71 8.50
C ASN A 406 15.19 38.31 8.07
N GLY A 407 15.26 37.93 6.79
CA GLY A 407 15.34 36.52 6.35
C GLY A 407 14.32 35.49 6.91
N VAL A 408 13.13 35.88 7.34
CA VAL A 408 12.09 34.98 7.87
C VAL A 408 10.98 34.73 6.85
N ASP A 409 10.50 33.50 6.77
CA ASP A 409 9.59 33.02 5.72
C ASP A 409 8.09 33.04 6.10
N TYR A 410 7.74 33.78 7.17
CA TYR A 410 6.39 33.95 7.70
C TYR A 410 5.94 35.42 7.69
N ASN A 411 4.62 35.66 7.60
CA ASN A 411 4.02 36.99 7.67
C ASN A 411 3.65 37.33 9.11
N GLN A 412 4.11 38.47 9.64
CA GLN A 412 3.89 38.86 11.03
C GLN A 412 2.41 39.08 11.37
N THR A 413 1.61 39.62 10.44
CA THR A 413 0.18 39.85 10.65
C THR A 413 -0.58 38.54 10.84
N ASP A 414 -0.25 37.52 10.03
CA ASP A 414 -0.85 36.19 10.15
C ASP A 414 -0.52 35.55 11.52
N ILE A 415 0.71 35.73 12.00
CA ILE A 415 1.14 35.21 13.31
C ILE A 415 0.43 35.93 14.46
N ALA A 416 0.21 37.24 14.37
CA ALA A 416 -0.56 37.97 15.38
C ALA A 416 -2.02 37.48 15.47
N GLU A 417 -2.64 37.13 14.33
CA GLU A 417 -3.98 36.52 14.33
C GLU A 417 -3.99 35.13 14.96
N VAL A 418 -2.98 34.31 14.66
CA VAL A 418 -2.79 32.98 15.24
C VAL A 418 -2.64 33.09 16.76
N GLU A 419 -1.80 34.00 17.25
CA GLU A 419 -1.57 34.23 18.68
C GLU A 419 -2.89 34.57 19.40
N LYS A 420 -3.68 35.48 18.82
CA LYS A 420 -5.00 35.85 19.35
C LYS A 420 -5.98 34.66 19.37
N ALA A 421 -5.96 33.82 18.34
CA ALA A 421 -6.83 32.65 18.26
C ALA A 421 -6.44 31.56 19.27
N LEU A 422 -5.14 31.33 19.46
CA LEU A 422 -4.63 30.33 20.40
C LEU A 422 -4.88 30.70 21.86
N LYS A 423 -4.85 31.99 22.21
CA LYS A 423 -5.23 32.46 23.57
C LYS A 423 -6.68 32.10 23.93
N ASN A 424 -7.58 32.04 22.94
CA ASN A 424 -9.03 31.89 23.16
C ASN A 424 -9.59 30.48 22.83
N GLY A 425 -8.78 29.53 22.33
CA GLY A 425 -9.29 28.28 21.75
C GLY A 425 -8.49 27.03 22.10
N GLY A 426 -8.91 26.29 23.14
CA GLY A 426 -8.28 25.02 23.54
C GLY A 426 -8.32 23.93 22.45
N SER A 427 -9.39 23.87 21.67
CA SER A 427 -9.51 22.93 20.54
C SER A 427 -8.49 23.21 19.43
N LEU A 428 -8.23 24.49 19.11
CA LEU A 428 -7.24 24.88 18.11
C LEU A 428 -5.82 24.54 18.55
N LEU A 429 -5.49 24.78 19.82
CA LEU A 429 -4.18 24.42 20.37
C LEU A 429 -3.93 22.90 20.24
N ASN A 430 -4.92 22.09 20.59
CA ASN A 430 -4.84 20.63 20.46
C ASN A 430 -4.66 20.20 18.99
N TYR A 431 -5.38 20.83 18.05
CA TYR A 431 -5.22 20.56 16.61
C TYR A 431 -3.80 20.86 16.12
N ILE A 432 -3.24 22.01 16.49
CA ILE A 432 -1.87 22.40 16.11
C ILE A 432 -0.83 21.50 16.76
N GLU A 433 -1.01 21.16 18.04
CA GLU A 433 -0.13 20.23 18.75
C GLU A 433 -0.10 18.87 18.03
N GLN A 434 -1.26 18.30 17.69
CA GLN A 434 -1.33 17.03 16.96
C GLN A 434 -0.65 17.10 15.58
N ALA A 435 -0.77 18.23 14.88
CA ALA A 435 -0.09 18.45 13.61
C ALA A 435 1.44 18.45 13.78
N LEU A 436 1.97 19.17 14.77
CA LEU A 436 3.41 19.32 15.02
C LEU A 436 4.08 18.11 15.69
N LYS A 437 3.36 17.36 16.52
CA LYS A 437 3.93 16.28 17.34
C LYS A 437 4.67 15.24 16.50
N GLY A 438 5.94 15.02 16.80
CA GLY A 438 6.81 14.06 16.12
C GLY A 438 7.56 14.60 14.89
N ILE A 439 7.35 15.86 14.51
CA ILE A 439 8.18 16.53 13.50
C ILE A 439 9.55 16.86 14.12
N PHE A 440 10.61 16.66 13.35
CA PHE A 440 11.97 17.08 13.66
C PHE A 440 12.22 18.51 13.16
N VAL A 441 12.81 19.33 14.01
CA VAL A 441 13.14 20.73 13.75
C VAL A 441 14.60 20.99 14.13
N GLU A 442 15.15 22.06 13.61
CA GLU A 442 16.45 22.59 14.01
C GLU A 442 16.27 23.97 14.66
N ALA A 443 17.13 24.28 15.62
CA ALA A 443 17.17 25.57 16.29
C ALA A 443 18.09 26.52 15.53
N ILE A 444 17.52 27.57 14.91
CA ILE A 444 18.28 28.47 14.02
C ILE A 444 19.26 29.39 14.77
N HIS A 445 19.10 29.56 16.08
CA HIS A 445 19.98 30.37 16.92
C HIS A 445 21.29 29.64 17.28
N LEU A 446 21.31 28.31 17.24
CA LEU A 446 22.49 27.50 17.56
C LEU A 446 23.36 27.30 16.32
N LYS A 447 24.21 28.30 16.02
CA LYS A 447 25.17 28.23 14.92
C LYS A 447 26.11 27.03 15.13
N ASN A 448 26.30 26.21 14.09
CA ASN A 448 27.12 24.98 14.08
C ASN A 448 26.59 23.79 14.90
N SER A 449 25.33 23.80 15.32
CA SER A 449 24.70 22.63 15.93
C SER A 449 24.04 21.75 14.88
N SER A 450 24.46 20.48 14.78
CA SER A 450 23.75 19.44 13.99
C SER A 450 22.56 18.82 14.76
N ARG A 451 22.21 19.38 15.93
CA ARG A 451 21.24 18.77 16.84
C ARG A 451 19.82 18.88 16.29
N GLN A 452 19.26 17.72 15.94
CA GLN A 452 17.85 17.59 15.58
C GLN A 452 16.98 17.55 16.84
N ILE A 453 15.96 18.39 16.89
CA ILE A 453 15.01 18.50 17.99
C ILE A 453 13.70 17.84 17.56
N ARG A 454 13.20 16.87 18.31
CA ARG A 454 11.89 16.27 18.04
C ARG A 454 10.82 17.00 18.84
N ILE A 455 9.78 17.49 18.18
CA ILE A 455 8.61 18.07 18.85
C ILE A 455 7.83 16.95 19.54
N THR A 456 7.56 17.09 20.83
CA THR A 456 6.81 16.13 21.63
C THR A 456 5.45 16.65 22.09
N GLY A 457 5.27 17.97 22.11
CA GLY A 457 4.02 18.64 22.46
C GLY A 457 4.17 20.15 22.45
N LEU A 458 3.15 20.85 22.94
CA LEU A 458 3.17 22.30 23.15
C LEU A 458 2.91 22.62 24.62
N LEU A 459 3.62 23.60 25.17
CA LEU A 459 3.34 24.18 26.48
C LEU A 459 2.39 25.36 26.29
N LYS A 460 1.26 25.36 27.00
CA LYS A 460 0.26 26.43 26.90
C LYS A 460 0.79 27.80 27.37
N SER A 461 1.69 27.81 28.34
CA SER A 461 2.32 29.03 28.87
C SER A 461 3.20 29.72 27.85
N SER A 462 3.32 31.04 27.98
CA SER A 462 4.14 31.90 27.11
C SER A 462 5.63 31.80 27.44
N ALA A 463 6.48 32.41 26.59
CA ALA A 463 7.92 32.53 26.87
C ALA A 463 8.23 33.40 28.10
N GLU A 464 7.36 34.36 28.41
CA GLU A 464 7.49 35.25 29.57
C GLU A 464 7.08 34.54 30.87
N ASP A 465 6.08 33.66 30.81
CA ASP A 465 5.55 32.96 31.99
C ASP A 465 6.26 31.66 32.33
N ALA A 466 6.85 30.98 31.33
CA ALA A 466 7.51 29.70 31.52
C ALA A 466 8.89 29.90 32.16
N ILE A 467 9.02 29.46 33.41
CA ILE A 467 10.26 29.55 34.21
C ILE A 467 10.95 28.18 34.25
N PHE A 468 12.27 28.16 34.18
CA PHE A 468 13.08 26.97 34.41
C PHE A 468 14.33 27.30 35.23
N THR A 469 14.90 26.28 35.86
CA THR A 469 16.13 26.40 36.63
C THR A 469 17.35 26.36 35.70
N MET A 470 18.09 27.46 35.64
CA MET A 470 19.37 27.56 34.95
C MET A 470 20.51 27.39 35.96
N LYS A 471 21.43 26.47 35.67
CA LYS A 471 22.66 26.31 36.45
C LYS A 471 23.76 27.21 35.89
N ASP A 472 24.24 28.14 36.71
CA ASP A 472 25.37 29.02 36.41
C ASP A 472 26.50 28.70 37.41
N GLY A 473 27.35 27.74 37.05
CA GLY A 473 28.31 27.12 37.99
C GLY A 473 27.59 26.31 39.08
N ASP A 474 27.86 26.62 40.36
CA ASP A 474 27.23 25.99 41.54
C ASP A 474 25.93 26.69 41.99
N ARG A 475 25.46 27.72 41.28
CA ARG A 475 24.23 28.44 41.63
C ARG A 475 23.08 28.07 40.71
N ASP A 476 21.97 27.69 41.32
CA ASP A 476 20.70 27.49 40.63
C ASP A 476 19.93 28.82 40.63
N SER A 477 19.62 29.34 39.45
CA SER A 477 18.81 30.55 39.28
C SER A 477 17.55 30.25 38.47
N GLU A 478 16.41 30.76 38.88
CA GLU A 478 15.17 30.71 38.10
C GLU A 478 15.17 31.83 37.06
N ILE A 479 14.86 31.47 35.81
CA ILE A 479 14.80 32.43 34.69
C ILE A 479 13.65 32.07 33.76
N SER A 480 12.99 33.10 33.20
CA SER A 480 11.98 32.88 32.15
C SER A 480 12.64 32.45 30.85
N VAL A 481 11.90 31.77 29.97
CA VAL A 481 12.40 31.42 28.63
C VAL A 481 12.73 32.68 27.83
N ALA A 482 11.93 33.75 27.92
CA ALA A 482 12.19 35.01 27.24
C ALA A 482 13.51 35.67 27.72
N ASP A 483 13.71 35.78 29.03
CA ASP A 483 14.91 36.39 29.61
C ASP A 483 16.16 35.56 29.33
N TYR A 484 16.05 34.23 29.34
CA TYR A 484 17.15 33.34 28.97
C TYR A 484 17.60 33.58 27.52
N PHE A 485 16.67 33.66 26.56
CA PHE A 485 17.02 33.92 25.16
C PHE A 485 17.64 35.31 24.95
N PHE A 486 17.20 36.31 25.72
CA PHE A 486 17.81 37.63 25.70
C PHE A 486 19.20 37.63 26.33
N LYS A 487 19.39 37.02 27.51
CA LYS A 487 20.66 36.98 28.24
C LYS A 487 21.73 36.16 27.53
N GLU A 488 21.40 34.93 27.11
CA GLU A 488 22.37 33.97 26.58
C GLU A 488 22.67 34.20 25.09
N TYR A 489 21.64 34.49 24.29
CA TYR A 489 21.77 34.57 22.83
C TYR A 489 21.63 35.99 22.27
N ASN A 490 21.34 36.98 23.11
CA ASN A 490 21.01 38.35 22.70
C ASN A 490 19.83 38.39 21.69
N ILE A 491 18.82 37.55 21.92
CA ILE A 491 17.61 37.44 21.08
C ILE A 491 16.42 38.01 21.84
N LYS A 492 15.89 39.15 21.36
CA LYS A 492 14.59 39.66 21.78
C LYS A 492 13.48 39.00 20.98
N LEU A 493 12.65 38.21 21.65
CA LEU A 493 11.53 37.47 21.05
C LEU A 493 10.48 38.44 20.46
N LYS A 494 9.99 38.17 19.24
CA LYS A 494 8.96 39.00 18.59
C LYS A 494 7.55 38.58 18.98
N PHE A 495 7.36 37.30 19.30
CA PHE A 495 6.07 36.71 19.67
C PHE A 495 6.16 35.99 21.02
N PRO A 496 6.48 36.71 22.11
CA PRO A 496 6.71 36.10 23.41
C PRO A 496 5.47 35.43 23.99
N HIS A 497 4.26 35.83 23.58
CA HIS A 497 3.01 35.28 24.12
C HIS A 497 2.48 34.02 23.40
N LEU A 498 3.20 33.52 22.39
CA LEU A 498 2.86 32.25 21.76
C LEU A 498 3.19 31.06 22.67
N PRO A 499 2.46 29.94 22.56
CA PRO A 499 2.81 28.68 23.20
C PRO A 499 4.23 28.22 22.84
N LEU A 500 4.90 27.54 23.77
CA LEU A 500 6.25 27.00 23.54
C LEU A 500 6.22 25.59 22.97
N VAL A 501 7.18 25.27 22.12
CA VAL A 501 7.41 23.89 21.67
C VAL A 501 8.14 23.12 22.76
N ILE A 502 7.63 21.92 23.10
CA ILE A 502 8.26 21.01 24.06
C ILE A 502 9.02 19.91 23.32
N SER A 503 10.28 19.70 23.70
CA SER A 503 11.03 18.48 23.38
C SER A 503 11.40 17.75 24.66
N LYS A 504 10.87 16.53 24.84
CA LYS A 504 11.20 15.66 25.98
C LYS A 504 12.27 14.65 25.60
N ARG A 505 13.30 14.52 26.43
CA ARG A 505 14.33 13.47 26.36
C ARG A 505 14.49 12.83 27.74
N LEU A 506 14.07 11.59 27.89
CA LEU A 506 14.01 10.89 29.18
C LEU A 506 13.17 11.70 30.18
N ARG A 507 13.77 12.15 31.30
CA ARG A 507 13.13 12.98 32.33
C ARG A 507 13.35 14.48 32.14
N LEU A 508 14.07 14.90 31.09
CA LEU A 508 14.35 16.31 30.82
C LEU A 508 13.39 16.86 29.78
N GLU A 509 12.89 18.06 30.04
CA GLU A 509 12.05 18.82 29.12
C GLU A 509 12.80 20.08 28.69
N SER A 510 12.76 20.38 27.40
CA SER A 510 13.33 21.60 26.84
C SER A 510 12.23 22.39 26.15
N PHE A 511 12.20 23.70 26.42
CA PHE A 511 11.21 24.64 25.91
C PHE A 511 11.83 25.52 24.83
N TYR A 512 11.14 25.65 23.70
CA TYR A 512 11.62 26.42 22.55
C TYR A 512 10.54 27.39 22.06
N PRO A 513 10.84 28.69 21.94
CA PRO A 513 9.99 29.62 21.20
C PRO A 513 9.80 29.15 19.75
N MET A 514 8.58 29.26 19.21
CA MET A 514 8.29 28.80 17.83
C MET A 514 9.11 29.56 16.78
N GLU A 515 9.46 30.82 17.04
CA GLU A 515 10.18 31.69 16.09
C GLU A 515 11.64 31.29 15.87
N VAL A 516 12.23 30.49 16.77
CA VAL A 516 13.62 30.03 16.66
C VAL A 516 13.76 28.63 16.08
N LEU A 517 12.68 28.06 15.54
CA LEU A 517 12.63 26.69 15.03
C LEU A 517 12.30 26.63 13.55
N ARG A 518 13.01 25.76 12.83
CA ARG A 518 12.77 25.44 11.41
C ARG A 518 12.56 23.95 11.20
N ILE A 519 11.57 23.59 10.39
CA ILE A 519 11.27 22.20 10.03
C ILE A 519 12.38 21.66 9.13
N ILE A 520 12.94 20.50 9.53
CA ILE A 520 13.98 19.81 8.76
C ILE A 520 13.34 19.19 7.49
N PRO A 521 13.93 19.38 6.30
CA PRO A 521 13.41 18.79 5.07
C PRO A 521 13.52 17.25 5.05
N GLY A 522 12.85 16.60 4.11
CA GLY A 522 12.95 15.15 3.89
C GLY A 522 12.11 14.29 4.84
N GLN A 523 11.32 14.91 5.72
CA GLN A 523 10.40 14.18 6.59
C GLN A 523 9.09 13.83 5.86
N ARG A 524 8.81 12.54 5.69
CA ARG A 524 7.55 12.07 5.09
C ARG A 524 6.36 12.28 6.02
N ILE A 525 5.24 12.72 5.46
CA ILE A 525 3.97 12.80 6.19
C ILE A 525 3.34 11.41 6.22
N LYS A 526 3.13 10.89 7.42
CA LYS A 526 2.53 9.56 7.64
C LYS A 526 1.05 9.56 7.25
N ALA A 527 0.54 8.40 6.82
CA ALA A 527 -0.85 8.25 6.36
C ALA A 527 -1.90 8.74 7.37
N ASN A 528 -1.70 8.50 8.67
CA ASN A 528 -2.58 8.97 9.74
C ASN A 528 -2.54 10.49 9.99
N LYS A 529 -1.57 11.20 9.40
CA LYS A 529 -1.44 12.65 9.44
C LYS A 529 -1.76 13.33 8.11
N MET A 530 -2.14 12.56 7.09
CA MET A 530 -2.56 13.12 5.80
C MET A 530 -3.97 13.69 5.92
N THR A 531 -4.11 14.97 5.63
CA THR A 531 -5.41 15.65 5.59
C THR A 531 -6.17 15.22 4.33
N PRO A 532 -7.51 15.35 4.28
CA PRO A 532 -8.28 15.00 3.08
C PRO A 532 -7.76 15.69 1.81
N THR A 533 -7.25 16.91 1.95
CA THR A 533 -6.59 17.66 0.87
C THR A 533 -5.36 16.93 0.35
N ILE A 534 -4.41 16.56 1.23
CA ILE A 534 -3.21 15.79 0.85
C ILE A 534 -3.61 14.47 0.16
N GLN A 535 -4.58 13.75 0.73
CA GLN A 535 -5.06 12.49 0.17
C GLN A 535 -5.64 12.69 -1.23
N MET A 536 -6.46 13.73 -1.43
CA MET A 536 -7.02 14.09 -2.73
C MET A 536 -5.93 14.49 -3.73
N GLU A 537 -4.90 15.22 -3.32
CA GLU A 537 -3.81 15.60 -4.22
C GLU A 537 -2.94 14.41 -4.66
N MET A 538 -2.81 13.42 -3.79
CA MET A 538 -2.11 12.17 -4.08
C MET A 538 -2.95 11.17 -4.91
N THR A 539 -4.27 11.36 -4.98
CA THR A 539 -5.22 10.43 -5.59
C THR A 539 -6.09 11.13 -6.65
N GLY A 540 -7.06 10.42 -7.24
CA GLY A 540 -8.02 11.02 -8.17
C GLY A 540 -7.39 11.53 -9.47
N ASN A 541 -7.89 12.66 -10.01
CA ASN A 541 -7.52 13.20 -11.31
C ASN A 541 -6.03 13.58 -11.46
N LYS A 542 -5.28 13.66 -10.35
CA LYS A 542 -3.82 13.89 -10.37
C LYS A 542 -3.01 12.58 -10.44
N SER A 543 -3.65 11.42 -10.53
CA SER A 543 -2.97 10.13 -10.65
C SER A 543 -2.22 10.02 -11.98
N SER A 544 -1.05 9.39 -11.98
CA SER A 544 -0.25 9.21 -13.20
C SER A 544 -0.95 8.26 -14.17
N MET A 545 -1.19 8.75 -15.38
CA MET A 545 -1.75 7.99 -16.49
C MET A 545 -0.71 7.01 -17.05
N PRO A 546 -1.12 5.90 -17.69
CA PRO A 546 -0.19 4.91 -18.23
C PRO A 546 0.95 5.50 -19.08
N LYS A 547 0.64 6.44 -19.98
CA LYS A 547 1.63 7.10 -20.83
C LYS A 547 2.66 7.89 -20.01
N ASP A 548 2.19 8.67 -19.04
CA ASP A 548 3.06 9.47 -18.15
C ASP A 548 3.91 8.56 -17.26
N HIS A 549 3.36 7.44 -16.81
CA HIS A 549 4.07 6.47 -15.98
C HIS A 549 5.24 5.86 -16.76
N VAL A 550 5.00 5.38 -17.99
CA VAL A 550 6.06 4.82 -18.84
C VAL A 550 7.16 5.85 -19.12
N ASN A 551 6.78 7.10 -19.42
CA ASN A 551 7.75 8.19 -19.64
C ASN A 551 8.59 8.47 -18.38
N LEU A 552 7.96 8.50 -17.21
CA LEU A 552 8.64 8.75 -15.94
C LEU A 552 9.58 7.59 -15.58
N VAL A 553 9.18 6.33 -15.80
CA VAL A 553 10.04 5.15 -15.61
C VAL A 553 11.31 5.26 -16.47
N GLN A 554 11.15 5.68 -17.71
CA GLN A 554 12.24 5.91 -18.63
C GLN A 554 13.15 7.07 -18.16
N GLU A 555 12.58 8.19 -17.72
CA GLU A 555 13.32 9.29 -17.11
C GLU A 555 14.12 8.85 -15.87
N ILE A 556 13.52 8.05 -14.99
CA ILE A 556 14.18 7.49 -13.80
C ILE A 556 15.39 6.65 -14.21
N LEU A 557 15.25 5.81 -15.24
CA LEU A 557 16.31 4.96 -15.74
C LEU A 557 17.52 5.79 -16.21
N TRP A 558 17.29 6.84 -17.01
CA TRP A 558 18.35 7.67 -17.58
C TRP A 558 18.93 8.70 -16.62
N ASN A 559 18.09 9.39 -15.84
CA ASN A 559 18.50 10.56 -15.06
C ASN A 559 18.82 10.21 -13.60
N SER A 560 18.10 9.27 -13.00
CA SER A 560 18.28 8.91 -11.58
C SER A 560 19.22 7.72 -11.41
N LEU A 561 18.91 6.58 -12.04
CA LEU A 561 19.68 5.34 -11.87
C LEU A 561 20.99 5.35 -12.67
N LYS A 562 20.98 5.91 -13.90
CA LYS A 562 22.16 6.01 -14.78
C LYS A 562 22.90 4.67 -14.95
N LEU A 563 22.14 3.59 -15.20
CA LEU A 563 22.65 2.22 -15.22
C LEU A 563 23.56 1.90 -16.42
N GLN A 564 23.36 2.56 -17.56
CA GLN A 564 24.17 2.36 -18.78
C GLN A 564 25.65 2.77 -18.64
N LYS A 565 25.98 3.59 -17.63
CA LYS A 565 27.36 4.02 -17.33
C LYS A 565 27.60 3.88 -15.82
N ASN A 566 27.48 2.67 -15.31
CA ASN A 566 27.55 2.41 -13.88
C ASN A 566 28.80 1.62 -13.51
N ALA A 567 29.82 2.34 -13.01
CA ALA A 567 31.08 1.75 -12.58
C ALA A 567 30.96 0.63 -11.54
N TYR A 568 29.90 0.62 -10.71
CA TYR A 568 29.63 -0.52 -9.81
C TYR A 568 29.16 -1.74 -10.60
N MET A 569 28.28 -1.56 -11.59
CA MET A 569 27.84 -2.67 -12.44
C MET A 569 28.99 -3.19 -13.30
N ASP A 570 29.80 -2.29 -13.87
CA ASP A 570 30.98 -2.64 -14.68
C ASP A 570 31.98 -3.48 -13.86
N ALA A 571 32.24 -3.10 -12.60
CA ALA A 571 33.14 -3.83 -11.71
C ALA A 571 32.64 -5.24 -11.34
N PHE A 572 31.32 -5.46 -11.34
CA PHE A 572 30.70 -6.75 -11.06
C PHE A 572 30.36 -7.54 -12.32
N GLY A 573 30.61 -7.01 -13.52
CA GLY A 573 30.25 -7.67 -14.78
C GLY A 573 28.73 -7.78 -15.02
N ILE A 574 27.97 -6.82 -14.50
CA ILE A 574 26.51 -6.74 -14.69
C ILE A 574 26.21 -5.72 -15.78
N GLU A 575 25.38 -6.09 -16.76
CA GLU A 575 25.01 -5.20 -17.84
C GLU A 575 23.49 -5.11 -17.99
N MET A 576 23.00 -3.97 -18.47
CA MET A 576 21.62 -3.92 -18.96
C MET A 576 21.58 -4.52 -20.36
N GLU A 577 20.76 -5.55 -20.56
CA GLU A 577 20.59 -6.14 -21.89
C GLU A 577 19.90 -5.16 -22.85
N SER A 578 18.96 -4.37 -22.33
CA SER A 578 18.20 -3.38 -23.10
C SER A 578 17.67 -2.27 -22.19
N THR A 579 17.69 -1.02 -22.68
CA THR A 579 16.99 0.12 -22.05
C THR A 579 15.50 0.14 -22.36
N LYS A 580 15.05 -0.68 -23.32
CA LYS A 580 13.63 -0.86 -23.59
C LYS A 580 13.02 -1.82 -22.57
N PRO A 581 11.77 -1.56 -22.15
CA PRO A 581 11.07 -2.45 -21.25
C PRO A 581 10.82 -3.82 -21.88
N VAL A 582 10.58 -4.83 -21.04
CA VAL A 582 10.18 -6.17 -21.46
C VAL A 582 8.85 -6.11 -22.20
N HIS A 583 8.82 -6.66 -23.41
CA HIS A 583 7.62 -6.80 -24.23
C HIS A 583 7.24 -8.28 -24.35
N LEU A 584 5.96 -8.57 -24.20
CA LEU A 584 5.44 -9.94 -24.34
C LEU A 584 3.99 -9.93 -24.82
N LYS A 585 3.48 -11.12 -25.11
CA LYS A 585 2.07 -11.35 -25.44
C LYS A 585 1.33 -11.86 -24.21
N ALA A 586 0.43 -11.03 -23.67
CA ALA A 586 -0.43 -11.40 -22.56
C ALA A 586 -1.69 -12.13 -23.06
N LYS A 587 -2.30 -12.94 -22.19
CA LYS A 587 -3.58 -13.61 -22.44
C LYS A 587 -4.72 -12.66 -22.08
N LEU A 588 -5.75 -12.60 -22.91
CA LEU A 588 -7.01 -11.95 -22.57
C LEU A 588 -8.03 -13.01 -22.17
N LEU A 589 -8.39 -13.04 -20.89
CA LEU A 589 -9.32 -14.01 -20.34
C LEU A 589 -10.79 -13.63 -20.65
N PRO A 590 -11.68 -14.61 -20.86
CA PRO A 590 -13.12 -14.35 -20.97
C PRO A 590 -13.69 -13.90 -19.61
N PRO A 591 -14.60 -12.90 -19.57
CA PRO A 591 -15.31 -12.53 -18.35
C PRO A 591 -16.31 -13.60 -17.92
N ALA A 592 -16.68 -13.61 -16.65
CA ALA A 592 -17.71 -14.54 -16.16
C ALA A 592 -19.12 -14.09 -16.56
N MET A 593 -20.05 -15.04 -16.66
CA MET A 593 -21.46 -14.75 -16.88
C MET A 593 -22.13 -14.37 -15.55
N ILE A 594 -22.95 -13.32 -15.54
CA ILE A 594 -23.73 -12.89 -14.38
C ILE A 594 -25.17 -13.35 -14.56
N LYS A 595 -25.68 -14.13 -13.61
CA LYS A 595 -27.05 -14.65 -13.63
C LYS A 595 -27.94 -13.96 -12.61
N PHE A 596 -29.00 -13.35 -13.12
CA PHE A 596 -30.11 -12.77 -12.37
C PHE A 596 -31.31 -13.72 -12.39
N LYS A 597 -32.39 -13.36 -11.69
CA LYS A 597 -33.61 -14.18 -11.60
C LYS A 597 -34.20 -14.56 -12.96
N ASN A 598 -34.25 -13.60 -13.89
CA ASN A 598 -34.95 -13.74 -15.17
C ASN A 598 -34.02 -13.62 -16.39
N GLN A 599 -32.72 -13.39 -16.18
CA GLN A 599 -31.80 -13.09 -17.27
C GLN A 599 -30.36 -13.44 -16.89
N ALA A 600 -29.59 -13.93 -17.86
CA ALA A 600 -28.14 -13.98 -17.79
C ALA A 600 -27.54 -12.86 -18.65
N PHE A 601 -26.45 -12.27 -18.17
CA PHE A 601 -25.80 -11.13 -18.80
C PHE A 601 -24.28 -11.29 -18.75
N MET A 602 -23.62 -10.98 -19.86
CA MET A 602 -22.17 -10.92 -19.93
C MET A 602 -21.73 -9.45 -19.79
N PRO A 603 -20.92 -9.09 -18.78
CA PRO A 603 -20.46 -7.72 -18.60
C PRO A 603 -19.56 -7.27 -19.76
N GLU A 604 -19.87 -6.10 -20.31
CA GLU A 604 -18.99 -5.41 -21.25
C GLU A 604 -17.86 -4.70 -20.49
N MET A 605 -16.62 -5.04 -20.83
CA MET A 605 -15.43 -4.44 -20.23
C MET A 605 -15.10 -3.09 -20.85
N GLY A 606 -14.74 -2.12 -20.01
CA GLY A 606 -14.32 -0.77 -20.43
C GLY A 606 -15.45 0.26 -20.56
N LEU A 607 -16.72 -0.15 -20.49
CA LEU A 607 -17.86 0.75 -20.32
C LEU A 607 -18.39 0.66 -18.89
N PRO A 608 -18.89 1.76 -18.30
CA PRO A 608 -19.60 1.71 -17.03
C PRO A 608 -20.92 0.93 -17.20
N ALA A 609 -20.83 -0.41 -17.11
CA ALA A 609 -21.99 -1.29 -17.14
C ALA A 609 -22.71 -1.23 -15.79
N PHE A 610 -23.47 -0.16 -15.56
CA PHE A 610 -24.27 0.02 -14.35
C PHE A 610 -25.73 -0.38 -14.54
N ARG A 611 -26.16 -0.65 -15.77
CA ARG A 611 -27.55 -0.97 -16.04
C ARG A 611 -27.85 -2.35 -15.50
N ASN A 612 -28.71 -2.42 -14.48
CA ASN A 612 -29.22 -3.68 -13.97
C ASN A 612 -30.06 -4.36 -15.08
N PRO A 613 -29.64 -5.52 -15.62
CA PRO A 613 -30.37 -6.14 -16.71
C PRO A 613 -31.58 -6.96 -16.19
N GLY A 614 -31.63 -7.34 -14.90
CA GLY A 614 -32.71 -8.18 -14.37
C GLY A 614 -33.03 -7.98 -12.88
N GLY A 615 -34.05 -8.66 -12.38
CA GLY A 615 -34.39 -8.65 -10.95
C GLY A 615 -33.38 -9.43 -10.09
N PHE A 616 -33.28 -9.09 -8.79
CA PHE A 616 -32.40 -9.80 -7.86
C PHE A 616 -32.73 -11.30 -7.83
N ILE A 617 -31.68 -12.14 -7.84
CA ILE A 617 -31.84 -13.58 -7.87
C ILE A 617 -32.53 -14.13 -6.62
N ASP A 618 -32.21 -13.52 -5.47
CA ASP A 618 -32.81 -13.81 -4.17
C ASP A 618 -33.11 -12.48 -3.45
N PRO A 619 -34.31 -11.91 -3.66
CA PRO A 619 -34.71 -10.69 -2.99
C PRO A 619 -34.92 -10.91 -1.48
N ALA A 620 -34.48 -9.95 -0.68
CA ALA A 620 -34.67 -9.96 0.76
C ALA A 620 -36.15 -9.85 1.17
N ARG A 621 -36.44 -10.31 2.38
CA ARG A 621 -37.73 -10.17 3.06
C ARG A 621 -37.54 -9.45 4.37
N LEU A 622 -38.36 -8.42 4.61
CA LEU A 622 -38.23 -7.52 5.75
C LEU A 622 -39.56 -7.37 6.47
N HIS A 623 -39.51 -7.29 7.80
CA HIS A 623 -40.61 -6.87 8.63
C HIS A 623 -40.73 -5.34 8.63
N ARG A 624 -39.67 -4.62 9.03
CA ARG A 624 -39.72 -3.15 9.25
C ARG A 624 -38.38 -2.45 9.04
N VAL A 625 -38.46 -1.22 8.51
CA VAL A 625 -37.32 -0.30 8.36
C VAL A 625 -37.45 0.85 9.36
N ALA A 626 -36.32 1.38 9.83
CA ALA A 626 -36.28 2.61 10.61
C ALA A 626 -35.34 3.66 9.98
N ILE A 627 -35.69 4.93 10.12
CA ILE A 627 -34.93 6.08 9.59
C ILE A 627 -34.45 6.95 10.74
N VAL A 628 -33.17 7.32 10.73
CA VAL A 628 -32.59 8.33 11.63
C VAL A 628 -32.08 9.50 10.80
N VAL A 629 -32.58 10.70 11.08
CA VAL A 629 -32.10 11.95 10.49
C VAL A 629 -31.15 12.62 11.48
N PHE A 630 -29.86 12.70 11.14
CA PHE A 630 -28.86 13.31 11.99
C PHE A 630 -28.75 14.81 11.74
N ASP A 631 -28.74 15.60 12.82
CA ASP A 631 -28.46 17.05 12.81
C ASP A 631 -29.28 17.85 11.78
N ARG A 632 -30.56 17.52 11.61
CA ARG A 632 -31.45 18.16 10.61
C ARG A 632 -30.88 18.09 9.19
N ALA A 633 -30.27 16.96 8.84
CA ALA A 633 -29.72 16.71 7.50
C ALA A 633 -30.74 16.93 6.37
N ILE A 634 -32.00 16.57 6.63
CA ILE A 634 -33.17 16.79 5.79
C ILE A 634 -34.37 17.15 6.69
N GLU A 635 -35.44 17.68 6.10
CA GLU A 635 -36.69 17.93 6.83
C GLU A 635 -37.42 16.62 7.12
N MET A 636 -38.15 16.55 8.24
CA MET A 636 -38.88 15.34 8.64
C MET A 636 -39.95 14.92 7.63
N ARG A 637 -40.65 15.89 7.02
CA ARG A 637 -41.59 15.63 5.91
C ARG A 637 -40.89 14.98 4.71
N GLN A 638 -39.67 15.44 4.39
CA GLN A 638 -38.87 14.85 3.33
C GLN A 638 -38.43 13.41 3.69
N ALA A 639 -38.20 13.12 4.97
CA ALA A 639 -37.89 11.77 5.43
C ALA A 639 -39.10 10.82 5.30
N GLU A 640 -40.32 11.31 5.53
CA GLU A 640 -41.57 10.57 5.30
C GLU A 640 -41.73 10.24 3.81
N ASP A 641 -41.62 11.25 2.92
CA ASP A 641 -41.68 11.05 1.48
C ASP A 641 -40.60 10.06 0.98
N PHE A 642 -39.42 10.09 1.62
CA PHE A 642 -38.35 9.13 1.33
C PHE A 642 -38.70 7.70 1.73
N CYS A 643 -39.46 7.49 2.81
CA CYS A 643 -39.91 6.15 3.20
C CYS A 643 -40.80 5.55 2.12
N ASP A 644 -41.75 6.32 1.58
CA ASP A 644 -42.62 5.88 0.49
C ASP A 644 -41.81 5.50 -0.75
N ARG A 645 -40.85 6.35 -1.14
CA ARG A 645 -39.97 6.06 -2.28
C ARG A 645 -39.10 4.83 -2.06
N LEU A 646 -38.53 4.67 -0.87
CA LEU A 646 -37.71 3.50 -0.54
C LEU A 646 -38.54 2.21 -0.60
N TYR A 647 -39.78 2.25 -0.12
CA TYR A 647 -40.70 1.12 -0.20
C TYR A 647 -41.06 0.76 -1.66
N ASP A 648 -41.33 1.75 -2.51
CA ASP A 648 -41.52 1.53 -3.95
C ASP A 648 -40.29 0.91 -4.61
N TYR A 649 -39.08 1.36 -4.23
CA TYR A 649 -37.84 0.77 -4.72
C TYR A 649 -37.63 -0.66 -4.21
N CYS A 650 -38.02 -0.97 -2.98
CA CYS A 650 -38.01 -2.36 -2.48
C CYS A 650 -38.89 -3.24 -3.35
N ARG A 651 -40.17 -2.85 -3.54
CA ARG A 651 -41.14 -3.63 -4.32
C ARG A 651 -40.73 -3.80 -5.78
N SER A 652 -40.25 -2.75 -6.43
CA SER A 652 -39.81 -2.81 -7.84
C SER A 652 -38.56 -3.67 -8.05
N ASN A 653 -37.74 -3.86 -7.02
CA ASN A 653 -36.61 -4.79 -7.04
C ASN A 653 -36.96 -6.20 -6.49
N GLY A 654 -38.23 -6.44 -6.16
CA GLY A 654 -38.73 -7.72 -5.64
C GLY A 654 -38.49 -7.95 -4.15
N ILE A 655 -37.97 -6.97 -3.41
CA ILE A 655 -37.80 -7.04 -1.95
C ILE A 655 -39.18 -6.93 -1.30
N GLU A 656 -39.52 -7.91 -0.48
CA GLU A 656 -40.77 -7.95 0.26
C GLU A 656 -40.59 -7.18 1.57
N VAL A 657 -41.50 -6.23 1.85
CA VAL A 657 -41.55 -5.51 3.13
C VAL A 657 -42.97 -5.63 3.69
N GLU A 658 -43.10 -6.24 4.86
CA GLU A 658 -44.40 -6.53 5.48
C GLU A 658 -45.10 -5.27 5.99
N SER A 659 -44.35 -4.37 6.63
CA SER A 659 -44.88 -3.10 7.15
C SER A 659 -44.98 -2.03 6.06
N LYS A 660 -46.04 -1.20 6.14
CA LYS A 660 -46.19 -0.04 5.25
C LYS A 660 -45.29 1.11 5.72
N PRO A 661 -44.89 2.03 4.83
CA PRO A 661 -44.02 3.17 5.18
C PRO A 661 -44.48 3.99 6.38
N LYS A 662 -45.80 4.23 6.50
CA LYS A 662 -46.42 4.95 7.61
C LYS A 662 -46.22 4.28 8.99
N ASP A 663 -45.89 2.99 9.02
CA ASP A 663 -45.68 2.20 10.23
C ASP A 663 -44.18 2.08 10.58
N TRP A 664 -43.31 2.69 9.77
CA TRP A 664 -41.87 2.76 9.99
C TRP A 664 -41.54 3.82 11.05
N SER A 665 -40.43 3.61 11.76
CA SER A 665 -39.98 4.57 12.77
C SER A 665 -39.07 5.62 12.15
N ILE A 666 -39.37 6.91 12.36
CA ILE A 666 -38.53 8.04 11.94
C ILE A 666 -38.15 8.85 13.18
N ARG A 667 -36.85 9.17 13.34
CA ARG A 667 -36.33 9.96 14.47
C ARG A 667 -35.33 11.00 13.98
N GLU A 668 -35.38 12.20 14.55
CA GLU A 668 -34.28 13.17 14.47
C GLU A 668 -33.36 12.99 15.69
N MET A 669 -32.04 13.02 15.47
CA MET A 669 -31.06 12.80 16.52
C MET A 669 -29.81 13.69 16.35
N ASN A 670 -29.15 14.02 17.46
CA ASN A 670 -27.82 14.60 17.45
C ASN A 670 -26.80 13.50 17.12
N SER A 671 -25.94 13.73 16.15
CA SER A 671 -24.90 12.78 15.75
C SER A 671 -23.80 12.53 16.78
N GLU A 672 -23.67 13.41 17.78
CA GLU A 672 -22.69 13.28 18.88
C GLU A 672 -23.25 12.48 20.06
N ASP A 673 -24.57 12.32 20.16
CA ASP A 673 -25.22 11.62 21.27
C ASP A 673 -25.27 10.10 21.02
N ASN A 674 -24.10 9.48 21.21
CA ASN A 674 -23.91 8.06 20.95
C ASN A 674 -24.73 7.15 21.87
N VAL A 675 -25.06 7.60 23.08
CA VAL A 675 -25.87 6.83 24.04
C VAL A 675 -27.31 6.76 23.54
N ALA A 676 -27.88 7.90 23.15
CA ALA A 676 -29.22 7.92 22.57
C ALA A 676 -29.33 7.06 21.31
N ILE A 677 -28.31 7.09 20.43
CA ILE A 677 -28.27 6.24 19.22
C ILE A 677 -28.37 4.76 19.61
N LYS A 678 -27.58 4.32 20.59
CA LYS A 678 -27.59 2.93 21.09
C LYS A 678 -28.97 2.55 21.63
N GLU A 679 -29.53 3.34 22.53
CA GLU A 679 -30.84 3.05 23.17
C GLU A 679 -31.99 3.01 22.16
N VAL A 680 -31.96 3.88 21.15
CA VAL A 680 -32.94 3.85 20.05
C VAL A 680 -32.80 2.57 19.25
N MET A 681 -31.57 2.19 18.91
CA MET A 681 -31.29 0.98 18.15
C MET A 681 -31.72 -0.29 18.91
N GLU A 682 -31.43 -0.40 20.21
CA GLU A 682 -31.86 -1.53 21.04
C GLU A 682 -33.39 -1.62 21.16
N ARG A 683 -34.07 -0.47 21.28
CA ARG A 683 -35.55 -0.43 21.28
C ARG A 683 -36.15 -0.87 19.95
N TRP A 684 -35.50 -0.57 18.84
CA TRP A 684 -35.94 -0.98 17.51
C TRP A 684 -35.68 -2.45 17.22
N LEU A 685 -34.58 -3.01 17.71
CA LEU A 685 -34.34 -4.45 17.66
C LEU A 685 -35.49 -5.22 18.35
N LYS A 686 -35.96 -4.74 19.51
CA LYS A 686 -37.12 -5.31 20.23
C LYS A 686 -38.48 -5.13 19.51
N LYS A 687 -38.53 -4.33 18.44
CA LYS A 687 -39.73 -4.06 17.63
C LYS A 687 -39.64 -4.70 16.23
N ASP A 688 -38.76 -5.68 16.07
CA ASP A 688 -38.53 -6.39 14.82
C ASP A 688 -38.21 -5.44 13.65
N VAL A 689 -37.36 -4.44 13.91
CA VAL A 689 -36.75 -3.62 12.85
C VAL A 689 -35.55 -4.37 12.30
N ASP A 690 -35.53 -4.60 10.98
CA ASP A 690 -34.46 -5.34 10.32
C ASP A 690 -33.26 -4.46 9.99
N ILE A 691 -33.51 -3.20 9.62
CA ILE A 691 -32.48 -2.28 9.15
C ILE A 691 -32.76 -0.82 9.52
N VAL A 692 -31.69 -0.10 9.91
CA VAL A 692 -31.68 1.34 10.17
C VAL A 692 -31.01 2.10 9.02
N VAL A 693 -31.68 3.10 8.49
CA VAL A 693 -31.14 4.04 7.50
C VAL A 693 -30.78 5.36 8.20
N GLY A 694 -29.48 5.64 8.35
CA GLY A 694 -28.97 6.89 8.90
C GLY A 694 -28.74 7.94 7.81
N ILE A 695 -29.32 9.13 7.94
CA ILE A 695 -29.21 10.22 6.96
C ILE A 695 -28.39 11.36 7.55
N CYS A 696 -27.28 11.70 6.90
CA CYS A 696 -26.41 12.83 7.28
C CYS A 696 -26.39 13.91 6.17
N LYS A 697 -26.10 15.17 6.53
CA LYS A 697 -26.01 16.26 5.55
C LYS A 697 -24.92 15.99 4.51
N GLU A 698 -23.77 15.52 4.99
CA GLU A 698 -22.60 15.13 4.22
C GLU A 698 -22.02 13.81 4.75
N LYS A 699 -20.95 13.31 4.12
CA LYS A 699 -20.25 12.12 4.61
C LYS A 699 -19.57 12.45 5.94
N LYS A 700 -20.07 11.89 7.03
CA LYS A 700 -19.47 11.97 8.36
C LYS A 700 -18.86 10.62 8.76
N PRO A 701 -17.52 10.44 8.66
CA PRO A 701 -16.87 9.18 9.02
C PRO A 701 -17.08 8.76 10.47
N ASP A 702 -17.06 9.69 11.43
CA ASP A 702 -17.28 9.35 12.84
C ASP A 702 -18.67 8.75 13.09
N VAL A 703 -19.72 9.34 12.49
CA VAL A 703 -21.09 8.80 12.57
C VAL A 703 -21.19 7.44 11.88
N HIS A 704 -20.50 7.29 10.74
CA HIS A 704 -20.43 6.00 10.06
C HIS A 704 -19.85 4.94 10.98
N ASP A 705 -18.71 5.22 11.62
CA ASP A 705 -18.00 4.26 12.45
C ASP A 705 -18.83 3.88 13.69
N VAL A 706 -19.54 4.83 14.31
CA VAL A 706 -20.47 4.57 15.43
C VAL A 706 -21.64 3.67 15.00
N LEU A 707 -22.31 3.98 13.88
CA LEU A 707 -23.40 3.15 13.38
C LEU A 707 -22.94 1.73 13.06
N LYS A 708 -21.69 1.56 12.60
CA LYS A 708 -21.12 0.23 12.31
C LYS A 708 -20.63 -0.51 13.52
N TYR A 709 -20.20 0.19 14.55
CA TYR A 709 -19.92 -0.38 15.86
C TYR A 709 -21.21 -0.94 16.46
N TYR A 710 -22.31 -0.18 16.45
CA TYR A 710 -23.61 -0.66 16.93
C TYR A 710 -24.27 -1.71 16.03
N GLU A 711 -24.02 -1.68 14.72
CA GLU A 711 -24.41 -2.77 13.81
C GLU A 711 -23.80 -4.11 14.24
N GLU A 712 -22.61 -4.09 14.84
CA GLU A 712 -22.00 -5.26 15.44
C GLU A 712 -22.55 -5.48 16.85
N SER A 713 -22.35 -4.56 17.79
CA SER A 713 -22.67 -4.77 19.22
C SER A 713 -24.13 -5.08 19.54
N ILE A 714 -25.08 -4.53 18.78
CA ILE A 714 -26.53 -4.74 18.98
C ILE A 714 -27.05 -5.85 18.07
N GLY A 715 -26.38 -6.04 16.93
CA GLY A 715 -26.78 -6.98 15.91
C GLY A 715 -27.92 -6.53 14.99
N MET A 716 -28.01 -5.22 14.72
CA MET A 716 -29.01 -4.64 13.82
C MET A 716 -28.36 -4.02 12.59
N GLN A 717 -28.86 -4.32 11.39
CA GLN A 717 -28.25 -3.84 10.15
C GLN A 717 -28.38 -2.32 10.01
N THR A 718 -27.34 -1.66 9.46
CA THR A 718 -27.41 -0.22 9.20
C THR A 718 -26.97 0.15 7.80
N ILE A 719 -27.52 1.21 7.22
CA ILE A 719 -27.00 1.85 6.01
C ILE A 719 -26.97 3.36 6.21
N GLN A 720 -25.88 4.02 5.84
CA GLN A 720 -25.77 5.47 5.93
C GLN A 720 -25.90 6.09 4.55
N LEU A 721 -26.75 7.10 4.43
CA LEU A 721 -26.96 7.90 3.22
C LEU A 721 -26.66 9.38 3.51
N CYS A 722 -26.26 10.12 2.48
CA CYS A 722 -26.19 11.58 2.56
C CYS A 722 -27.48 12.20 2.03
N ALA A 723 -27.81 13.42 2.47
CA ALA A 723 -28.95 14.20 1.99
C ALA A 723 -28.98 14.29 0.45
N GLN A 724 -27.83 14.47 -0.19
CA GLN A 724 -27.74 14.46 -1.66
C GLN A 724 -28.18 13.13 -2.29
N THR A 725 -27.89 12.00 -1.65
CA THR A 725 -28.30 10.68 -2.14
C THR A 725 -29.81 10.51 -2.00
N VAL A 726 -30.37 10.89 -0.85
CA VAL A 726 -31.81 10.92 -0.60
C VAL A 726 -32.50 11.79 -1.67
N ASN A 727 -32.03 13.01 -1.90
CA ASN A 727 -32.57 13.91 -2.92
C ASN A 727 -32.58 13.29 -4.33
N LYS A 728 -31.51 12.58 -4.71
CA LYS A 728 -31.45 11.87 -6.00
C LYS A 728 -32.45 10.72 -6.09
N MET A 729 -32.65 9.99 -5.00
CA MET A 729 -33.64 8.91 -4.93
C MET A 729 -35.07 9.47 -5.00
N MET A 730 -35.31 10.67 -4.49
CA MET A 730 -36.60 11.36 -4.58
C MET A 730 -36.94 11.85 -6.00
N GLN A 731 -35.94 12.32 -6.76
CA GLN A 731 -36.16 12.97 -8.07
C GLN A 731 -36.31 12.00 -9.26
N GLY A 732 -35.87 10.74 -9.15
CA GLY A 732 -36.10 9.68 -10.14
C GLY A 732 -35.34 9.79 -11.48
N GLN A 733 -35.24 10.97 -12.11
CA GLN A 733 -34.82 11.12 -13.52
C GLN A 733 -33.31 11.38 -13.74
N GLY A 734 -32.51 11.64 -12.70
CA GLY A 734 -31.05 11.78 -12.79
C GLY A 734 -30.26 10.89 -11.82
N GLY A 735 -30.95 9.95 -11.16
CA GLY A 735 -30.44 9.20 -10.01
C GLY A 735 -30.43 7.68 -10.18
N ARG A 736 -30.84 7.12 -11.34
CA ARG A 736 -31.06 5.67 -11.51
C ARG A 736 -29.86 4.82 -11.10
N THR A 737 -28.65 5.17 -11.52
CA THR A 737 -27.41 4.49 -11.09
C THR A 737 -27.19 4.59 -9.58
N THR A 738 -27.53 5.72 -8.96
CA THR A 738 -27.43 5.91 -7.51
C THR A 738 -28.44 5.02 -6.78
N ILE A 739 -29.68 4.96 -7.27
CA ILE A 739 -30.75 4.10 -6.75
C ILE A 739 -30.32 2.63 -6.84
N ASP A 740 -29.88 2.17 -8.02
CA ASP A 740 -29.46 0.78 -8.23
C ASP A 740 -28.29 0.39 -7.29
N ASN A 741 -27.32 1.29 -7.11
CA ASN A 741 -26.20 1.07 -6.17
C ASN A 741 -26.66 0.97 -4.71
N VAL A 742 -27.62 1.80 -4.30
CA VAL A 742 -28.20 1.77 -2.94
C VAL A 742 -29.00 0.49 -2.76
N MET A 743 -29.87 0.14 -3.71
CA MET A 743 -30.73 -1.03 -3.63
C MET A 743 -29.94 -2.35 -3.65
N ARG A 744 -28.85 -2.44 -4.43
CA ARG A 744 -27.95 -3.61 -4.37
C ARG A 744 -27.35 -3.80 -2.98
N LYS A 745 -26.92 -2.71 -2.31
CA LYS A 745 -26.40 -2.78 -0.93
C LYS A 745 -27.50 -3.11 0.07
N PHE A 746 -28.67 -2.51 -0.11
CA PHE A 746 -29.82 -2.71 0.75
C PHE A 746 -30.25 -4.18 0.75
N ASN A 747 -30.46 -4.77 -0.43
CA ASN A 747 -30.83 -6.18 -0.57
C ASN A 747 -29.85 -7.11 0.18
N LEU A 748 -28.55 -6.89 0.00
CA LEU A 748 -27.50 -7.69 0.63
C LEU A 748 -27.48 -7.56 2.16
N LYS A 749 -27.62 -6.34 2.70
CA LYS A 749 -27.71 -6.13 4.15
C LYS A 749 -28.91 -6.82 4.77
N CYS A 750 -29.99 -6.88 4.01
CA CYS A 750 -31.25 -7.50 4.41
C CYS A 750 -31.29 -9.02 4.13
N GLY A 751 -30.14 -9.63 3.79
CA GLY A 751 -30.01 -11.08 3.66
C GLY A 751 -30.23 -11.62 2.25
N GLY A 752 -30.62 -10.80 1.27
CA GLY A 752 -30.80 -11.23 -0.12
C GLY A 752 -29.49 -11.38 -0.90
N THR A 753 -29.58 -11.95 -2.10
CA THR A 753 -28.49 -12.08 -3.08
C THR A 753 -28.90 -11.42 -4.40
N ASN A 754 -28.01 -10.62 -4.99
CA ASN A 754 -28.34 -9.87 -6.20
C ASN A 754 -28.20 -10.74 -7.45
N PHE A 755 -27.11 -11.51 -7.55
CA PHE A 755 -26.82 -12.35 -8.71
C PHE A 755 -25.82 -13.47 -8.38
N PHE A 756 -25.79 -14.51 -9.23
CA PHE A 756 -24.76 -15.55 -9.23
C PHE A 756 -23.76 -15.35 -10.37
N VAL A 757 -22.61 -16.01 -10.25
CA VAL A 757 -21.55 -16.03 -11.28
C VAL A 757 -21.47 -17.44 -11.86
N GLU A 758 -21.49 -17.54 -13.19
CA GLU A 758 -21.43 -18.80 -13.93
C GLU A 758 -20.27 -18.81 -14.94
N ILE A 759 -19.80 -20.02 -15.24
CA ILE A 759 -18.76 -20.25 -16.25
C ILE A 759 -19.36 -20.06 -17.64
N PRO A 760 -18.82 -19.14 -18.47
CA PRO A 760 -19.35 -18.91 -19.81
C PRO A 760 -18.99 -20.05 -20.77
N THR A 761 -19.92 -20.45 -21.63
CA THR A 761 -19.64 -21.36 -22.75
C THR A 761 -19.07 -20.62 -23.96
N THR A 762 -19.65 -19.45 -24.26
CA THR A 762 -19.28 -18.62 -25.40
C THR A 762 -19.17 -17.14 -25.01
N VAL A 763 -18.27 -16.41 -25.67
CA VAL A 763 -18.13 -14.96 -25.56
C VAL A 763 -17.99 -14.37 -26.97
N ARG A 764 -18.86 -13.42 -27.33
CA ARG A 764 -18.88 -12.79 -28.67
C ARG A 764 -18.89 -13.81 -29.82
N GLY A 765 -19.66 -14.88 -29.68
CA GLY A 765 -19.78 -15.96 -30.67
C GLY A 765 -18.60 -16.94 -30.73
N ARG A 766 -17.55 -16.75 -29.92
CA ARG A 766 -16.42 -17.70 -29.80
C ARG A 766 -16.67 -18.65 -28.64
N ALA A 767 -16.46 -19.95 -28.85
CA ALA A 767 -16.45 -20.92 -27.76
C ALA A 767 -15.23 -20.69 -26.86
N VAL A 768 -15.48 -20.45 -25.57
CA VAL A 768 -14.44 -20.23 -24.55
C VAL A 768 -14.34 -21.39 -23.55
N CYS A 769 -15.38 -22.19 -23.45
CA CYS A 769 -15.42 -23.42 -22.68
C CYS A 769 -16.41 -24.40 -23.32
N SER A 770 -15.91 -25.56 -23.77
CA SER A 770 -16.73 -26.60 -24.42
C SER A 770 -17.49 -27.49 -23.44
N ASN A 771 -17.13 -27.47 -22.15
CA ASN A 771 -17.61 -28.40 -21.12
C ASN A 771 -17.97 -27.66 -19.80
N SER A 772 -18.65 -26.52 -19.90
CA SER A 772 -18.93 -25.62 -18.76
C SER A 772 -19.61 -26.31 -17.59
N GLU A 773 -20.48 -27.29 -17.83
CA GLU A 773 -21.11 -28.09 -16.78
C GLU A 773 -20.09 -28.91 -15.98
N THR A 774 -19.18 -29.61 -16.66
CA THR A 774 -18.11 -30.40 -16.04
C THR A 774 -17.18 -29.51 -15.21
N LEU A 775 -16.75 -28.37 -15.77
CA LEU A 775 -15.91 -27.42 -15.04
C LEU A 775 -16.65 -26.74 -13.88
N THR A 776 -17.96 -26.49 -14.01
CA THR A 776 -18.78 -25.96 -12.91
C THR A 776 -18.84 -26.96 -11.76
N LYS A 777 -19.09 -28.25 -12.05
CA LYS A 777 -19.04 -29.32 -11.04
C LYS A 777 -17.65 -29.49 -10.43
N LYS A 778 -16.59 -29.36 -11.23
CA LYS A 778 -15.20 -29.48 -10.75
C LYS A 778 -14.79 -28.32 -9.84
N LEU A 779 -15.07 -27.08 -10.25
CA LEU A 779 -14.48 -25.87 -9.66
C LEU A 779 -15.40 -25.14 -8.68
N LEU A 780 -16.72 -25.39 -8.72
CA LEU A 780 -17.70 -24.66 -7.90
C LEU A 780 -18.54 -25.60 -7.01
N ASP A 781 -18.90 -26.80 -7.47
CA ASP A 781 -19.71 -27.74 -6.68
C ASP A 781 -18.92 -28.35 -5.51
N LYS A 782 -19.54 -28.33 -4.32
CA LYS A 782 -18.93 -28.73 -3.05
C LYS A 782 -17.56 -28.08 -2.79
N VAL A 783 -17.35 -26.86 -3.29
CA VAL A 783 -16.15 -26.05 -3.06
C VAL A 783 -16.50 -24.87 -2.16
N GLN A 784 -15.77 -24.71 -1.05
CA GLN A 784 -15.85 -23.50 -0.24
C GLN A 784 -14.69 -22.56 -0.57
N PHE A 785 -15.00 -21.30 -0.85
CA PHE A 785 -14.02 -20.23 -1.03
C PHE A 785 -13.84 -19.50 0.29
N ILE A 786 -12.59 -19.25 0.72
CA ILE A 786 -12.27 -18.49 1.93
C ILE A 786 -11.24 -17.41 1.59
N GLY A 787 -11.44 -16.21 2.11
CA GLY A 787 -10.53 -15.06 1.93
C GLY A 787 -10.00 -14.59 3.28
N PHE A 788 -8.70 -14.36 3.36
CA PHE A 788 -8.03 -13.76 4.52
C PHE A 788 -7.26 -12.49 4.16
N GLU A 789 -7.47 -11.43 4.94
CA GLU A 789 -6.77 -10.14 4.85
C GLU A 789 -6.38 -9.64 6.23
N ILE A 790 -5.24 -8.93 6.34
CA ILE A 790 -4.76 -8.38 7.62
C ILE A 790 -4.69 -6.85 7.54
N SER A 791 -5.30 -6.17 8.50
CA SER A 791 -5.12 -4.74 8.72
C SER A 791 -4.24 -4.49 9.94
N HIS A 792 -3.01 -4.04 9.71
CA HIS A 792 -2.10 -3.71 10.81
C HIS A 792 -2.40 -2.33 11.42
N GLY A 793 -2.21 -2.24 12.73
CA GLY A 793 -2.16 -0.98 13.47
C GLY A 793 -1.06 -0.02 13.01
N SER A 794 -1.22 1.26 13.33
CA SER A 794 -0.17 2.25 13.05
C SER A 794 1.14 1.93 13.81
N SER A 795 2.28 2.34 13.26
CA SER A 795 3.58 2.10 13.90
C SER A 795 3.65 2.78 15.26
N ARG A 796 3.95 2.01 16.33
CA ARG A 796 4.28 2.58 17.65
C ARG A 796 5.40 3.61 17.49
N THR A 797 5.15 4.83 17.95
CA THR A 797 6.18 5.86 18.01
C THR A 797 7.13 5.58 19.18
N LEU A 798 8.34 6.15 19.17
CA LEU A 798 9.22 6.09 20.36
C LEU A 798 8.57 6.68 21.61
N TYR A 799 7.65 7.64 21.44
CA TYR A 799 6.93 8.27 22.55
C TYR A 799 6.07 7.24 23.26
N ASP A 800 5.30 6.45 22.50
CA ASP A 800 4.42 5.40 23.03
C ASP A 800 5.24 4.31 23.75
N ARG A 801 6.41 3.95 23.20
CA ARG A 801 7.35 3.00 23.83
C ARG A 801 7.97 3.53 25.12
N SER A 802 8.33 4.82 25.17
CA SER A 802 9.01 5.43 26.33
C SER A 802 8.13 5.58 27.56
N ARG A 803 6.80 5.47 27.42
CA ARG A 803 5.84 5.55 28.53
C ARG A 803 5.41 4.18 29.07
N ASN A 804 5.94 3.07 28.55
CA ASN A 804 5.43 1.72 28.87
C ASN A 804 3.90 1.60 28.74
N GLN A 805 3.27 2.43 27.89
CA GLN A 805 1.85 2.28 27.58
C GLN A 805 1.70 1.04 26.70
N MET A 806 0.76 0.16 27.07
CA MET A 806 0.40 -1.03 26.28
C MET A 806 -0.19 -0.69 24.91
N ASP A 807 -0.44 0.60 24.60
CA ASP A 807 -1.04 1.09 23.37
C ASP A 807 -0.21 0.77 22.11
N GLY A 808 -0.47 -0.40 21.56
CA GLY A 808 -0.26 -0.71 20.16
C GLY A 808 -1.55 -1.25 19.60
N GLU A 809 -2.13 -0.55 18.62
CA GLU A 809 -3.29 -1.07 17.86
C GLU A 809 -2.98 -2.52 17.39
N PRO A 810 -3.82 -3.51 17.73
CA PRO A 810 -3.63 -4.89 17.31
C PRO A 810 -3.74 -5.01 15.80
N SER A 811 -3.28 -6.13 15.24
CA SER A 811 -3.61 -6.46 13.86
C SER A 811 -5.01 -7.05 13.83
N ILE A 812 -5.81 -6.69 12.83
CA ILE A 812 -7.15 -7.24 12.63
C ILE A 812 -7.11 -8.17 11.43
N VAL A 813 -7.52 -9.42 11.62
CA VAL A 813 -7.72 -10.37 10.52
C VAL A 813 -9.18 -10.30 10.10
N GLY A 814 -9.43 -10.01 8.83
CA GLY A 814 -10.73 -10.17 8.20
C GLY A 814 -10.81 -11.52 7.52
N VAL A 815 -11.92 -12.23 7.76
CA VAL A 815 -12.20 -13.55 7.17
C VAL A 815 -13.53 -13.48 6.44
N SER A 816 -13.56 -13.85 5.17
CA SER A 816 -14.81 -14.04 4.43
C SER A 816 -14.83 -15.44 3.83
N TYR A 817 -16.02 -16.02 3.69
CA TYR A 817 -16.18 -17.36 3.17
C TYR A 817 -17.48 -17.51 2.40
N SER A 818 -17.49 -18.35 1.37
CA SER A 818 -18.72 -18.69 0.66
C SER A 818 -19.62 -19.60 1.51
N LEU A 819 -20.92 -19.42 1.35
CA LEU A 819 -21.98 -20.24 1.94
C LEU A 819 -22.36 -21.34 0.93
N THR A 820 -23.63 -21.48 0.58
CA THR A 820 -24.09 -22.48 -0.41
C THR A 820 -23.57 -22.15 -1.80
N GLU A 821 -23.92 -20.96 -2.30
CA GLU A 821 -23.47 -20.50 -3.60
C GLU A 821 -22.18 -19.70 -3.47
N SER A 822 -21.38 -19.76 -4.52
CA SER A 822 -20.05 -19.16 -4.50
C SER A 822 -20.09 -17.64 -4.23
N THR A 823 -21.13 -16.91 -4.68
CA THR A 823 -21.23 -15.44 -4.45
C THR A 823 -21.96 -15.05 -3.16
N GLN A 824 -22.51 -16.02 -2.42
CA GLN A 824 -23.13 -15.80 -1.12
C GLN A 824 -22.04 -15.87 -0.06
N LEU A 825 -21.74 -14.74 0.59
CA LEU A 825 -20.60 -14.64 1.48
C LEU A 825 -21.02 -14.39 2.93
N GLY A 826 -20.49 -15.21 3.82
CA GLY A 826 -20.35 -14.90 5.25
C GLY A 826 -18.98 -14.28 5.54
N GLY A 827 -18.76 -13.95 6.81
CA GLY A 827 -17.49 -13.44 7.27
C GLY A 827 -17.46 -13.11 8.76
N PHE A 828 -16.31 -12.67 9.23
CA PHE A 828 -16.08 -12.10 10.57
C PHE A 828 -14.70 -11.42 10.56
N SER A 829 -14.35 -10.77 11.66
CA SER A 829 -12.98 -10.31 11.89
C SER A 829 -12.60 -10.59 13.33
N TYR A 830 -11.31 -10.82 13.60
CA TYR A 830 -10.80 -10.95 14.96
C TYR A 830 -9.46 -10.23 15.12
N MET A 831 -9.08 -9.97 16.36
CA MET A 831 -7.79 -9.35 16.67
C MET A 831 -6.73 -10.42 16.90
N GLN A 832 -5.51 -10.06 16.52
CA GLN A 832 -4.31 -10.86 16.76
C GLN A 832 -3.16 -9.95 17.18
N THR A 833 -2.03 -10.56 17.54
CA THR A 833 -0.83 -9.85 17.97
C THR A 833 -0.45 -8.72 16.99
N GLN A 834 -0.04 -7.57 17.56
CA GLN A 834 0.30 -6.40 16.77
C GLN A 834 1.43 -6.70 15.78
N ARG A 835 1.24 -6.33 14.51
CA ARG A 835 2.20 -6.52 13.40
C ARG A 835 2.62 -7.97 13.16
N GLU A 836 1.87 -8.92 13.68
CA GLU A 836 2.03 -10.32 13.29
C GLU A 836 1.49 -10.50 11.87
N TYR A 837 2.34 -11.03 10.99
CA TYR A 837 2.02 -11.26 9.58
C TYR A 837 1.46 -12.66 9.34
N LYS A 838 1.82 -13.63 10.18
CA LYS A 838 1.19 -14.96 10.19
C LYS A 838 -0.23 -14.83 10.73
N ILE A 839 -1.19 -15.52 10.14
CA ILE A 839 -2.55 -15.56 10.70
C ILE A 839 -2.55 -16.48 11.91
N GLN A 840 -3.02 -15.96 13.04
CA GLN A 840 -3.24 -16.73 14.27
C GLN A 840 -4.68 -17.25 14.32
N LYS A 841 -4.99 -18.17 15.25
CA LYS A 841 -6.35 -18.68 15.51
C LYS A 841 -7.03 -19.38 14.31
N LEU A 842 -6.23 -19.93 13.38
CA LEU A 842 -6.74 -20.70 12.23
C LEU A 842 -7.52 -21.95 12.66
N GLU A 843 -7.11 -22.57 13.78
CA GLU A 843 -7.79 -23.74 14.35
C GLU A 843 -9.22 -23.46 14.83
N GLU A 844 -9.59 -22.19 15.03
CA GLU A 844 -10.95 -21.75 15.37
C GLU A 844 -11.68 -21.18 14.15
N ALA A 845 -10.97 -20.39 13.34
CA ALA A 845 -11.52 -19.71 12.18
C ALA A 845 -11.99 -20.68 11.09
N ILE A 846 -11.20 -21.72 10.79
CA ILE A 846 -11.53 -22.70 9.73
C ILE A 846 -12.79 -23.51 10.09
N PRO A 847 -12.90 -24.12 11.30
CA PRO A 847 -14.15 -24.77 11.69
C PRO A 847 -15.37 -23.85 11.63
N THR A 848 -15.22 -22.57 11.96
CA THR A 848 -16.32 -21.60 11.86
C THR A 848 -16.80 -21.45 10.42
N CYS A 849 -15.87 -21.28 9.46
CA CYS A 849 -16.20 -21.17 8.04
C CYS A 849 -16.89 -22.45 7.52
N VAL A 850 -16.34 -23.63 7.82
CA VAL A 850 -16.83 -24.91 7.31
C VAL A 850 -18.18 -25.29 7.94
N LYS A 851 -18.38 -25.03 9.24
CA LYS A 851 -19.68 -25.22 9.90
C LYS A 851 -20.75 -24.31 9.31
N ALA A 852 -20.39 -23.07 8.97
CA ALA A 852 -21.30 -22.15 8.29
C ALA A 852 -21.67 -22.66 6.89
N TYR A 853 -20.73 -23.22 6.13
CA TYR A 853 -21.02 -23.90 4.86
C TYR A 853 -22.01 -25.06 5.07
N LYS A 854 -21.68 -26.02 5.94
CA LYS A 854 -22.52 -27.20 6.25
C LYS A 854 -23.94 -26.80 6.65
N LYS A 855 -24.09 -25.72 7.43
CA LYS A 855 -25.40 -25.20 7.85
C LYS A 855 -26.27 -24.79 6.67
N HIS A 856 -25.69 -24.16 5.64
CA HIS A 856 -26.45 -23.61 4.50
C HIS A 856 -26.54 -24.59 3.32
N SER A 857 -25.46 -25.29 2.99
CA SER A 857 -25.42 -26.28 1.89
C SER A 857 -25.94 -27.66 2.29
N ARG A 858 -26.09 -27.92 3.59
CA ARG A 858 -26.48 -29.22 4.19
C ARG A 858 -25.44 -30.33 4.03
N HIS A 859 -24.26 -30.03 3.51
CA HIS A 859 -23.14 -30.97 3.41
C HIS A 859 -21.80 -30.29 3.69
N LEU A 860 -20.78 -31.06 4.05
CA LEU A 860 -19.42 -30.54 4.14
C LEU A 860 -18.86 -30.23 2.74
N PRO A 861 -17.99 -29.22 2.58
CA PRO A 861 -17.29 -29.01 1.32
C PRO A 861 -16.27 -30.12 1.11
N SER A 862 -16.16 -30.63 -0.11
CA SER A 862 -15.14 -31.61 -0.47
C SER A 862 -13.78 -30.96 -0.77
N ARG A 863 -13.80 -29.66 -1.09
CA ARG A 863 -12.63 -28.86 -1.45
C ARG A 863 -12.72 -27.47 -0.83
N ILE A 864 -11.59 -26.94 -0.42
CA ILE A 864 -11.49 -25.59 0.14
C ILE A 864 -10.45 -24.82 -0.66
N VAL A 865 -10.84 -23.64 -1.18
CA VAL A 865 -9.96 -22.72 -1.89
C VAL A 865 -9.75 -21.49 -1.02
N ILE A 866 -8.52 -21.30 -0.55
CA ILE A 866 -8.14 -20.17 0.30
C ILE A 866 -7.37 -19.16 -0.53
N TYR A 867 -7.90 -17.93 -0.57
CA TYR A 867 -7.16 -16.77 -1.01
C TYR A 867 -6.61 -16.02 0.21
N ARG A 868 -5.30 -15.84 0.26
CA ARG A 868 -4.58 -15.23 1.38
C ARG A 868 -3.80 -14.03 0.90
N VAL A 869 -4.00 -12.84 1.46
CA VAL A 869 -3.17 -11.68 1.07
C VAL A 869 -1.78 -11.80 1.67
N GLY A 870 -0.73 -11.52 0.89
CA GLY A 870 0.66 -11.53 1.34
C GLY A 870 1.47 -10.35 0.79
N ALA A 871 2.57 -10.03 1.45
CA ALA A 871 3.46 -8.93 1.05
C ALA A 871 4.55 -9.36 0.05
N GLY A 872 4.91 -10.65 0.03
CA GLY A 872 5.99 -11.14 -0.83
C GLY A 872 6.37 -12.60 -0.58
N GLU A 873 7.45 -13.04 -1.22
CA GLU A 873 8.05 -14.38 -1.03
C GLU A 873 8.44 -14.67 0.42
N GLY A 874 8.80 -13.62 1.18
CA GLY A 874 9.13 -13.73 2.60
C GLY A 874 7.97 -14.24 3.47
N ASP A 875 6.73 -14.23 2.98
CA ASP A 875 5.57 -14.78 3.67
C ASP A 875 5.31 -16.25 3.37
N PHE A 876 5.89 -16.82 2.30
CA PHE A 876 5.57 -18.18 1.87
C PHE A 876 5.88 -19.23 2.95
N LYS A 877 6.97 -19.04 3.70
CA LYS A 877 7.30 -19.90 4.86
C LYS A 877 6.22 -19.83 5.94
N ARG A 878 5.68 -18.64 6.23
CA ARG A 878 4.61 -18.45 7.22
C ARG A 878 3.33 -19.10 6.73
N VAL A 879 2.95 -18.88 5.47
CA VAL A 879 1.73 -19.47 4.90
C VAL A 879 1.82 -21.00 4.83
N LYS A 880 3.00 -21.59 4.62
CA LYS A 880 3.18 -23.05 4.74
C LYS A 880 2.87 -23.55 6.16
N GLN A 881 3.28 -22.82 7.21
CA GLN A 881 2.89 -23.15 8.58
C GLN A 881 1.39 -22.95 8.83
N GLU A 882 0.79 -21.90 8.26
CA GLU A 882 -0.67 -21.68 8.30
C GLU A 882 -1.42 -22.87 7.67
N VAL A 883 -0.90 -23.45 6.58
CA VAL A 883 -1.48 -24.64 5.93
C VAL A 883 -1.49 -25.86 6.85
N ASP A 884 -0.42 -26.08 7.61
CA ASP A 884 -0.35 -27.19 8.56
C ASP A 884 -1.41 -27.03 9.66
N GLU A 885 -1.59 -25.82 10.19
CA GLU A 885 -2.63 -25.49 11.18
C GLU A 885 -4.06 -25.62 10.61
N ILE A 886 -4.26 -25.24 9.36
CA ILE A 886 -5.54 -25.41 8.67
C ILE A 886 -5.88 -26.90 8.58
N ARG A 887 -4.90 -27.74 8.18
CA ARG A 887 -5.10 -29.19 8.05
C ARG A 887 -5.38 -29.86 9.40
N SER A 888 -4.65 -29.50 10.45
CA SER A 888 -4.89 -30.03 11.80
C SER A 888 -6.27 -29.64 12.35
N SER A 889 -6.83 -28.52 11.90
CA SER A 889 -8.18 -28.10 12.29
C SER A 889 -9.32 -28.97 11.72
N PHE A 890 -9.09 -29.70 10.61
CA PHE A 890 -10.15 -30.44 9.93
C PHE A 890 -10.73 -31.58 10.79
N GLY A 891 -9.89 -32.29 11.54
CA GLY A 891 -10.34 -33.33 12.47
C GLY A 891 -11.22 -32.80 13.61
N LYS A 892 -11.15 -31.49 13.93
CA LYS A 892 -12.01 -30.86 14.95
C LYS A 892 -13.43 -30.58 14.45
N ILE A 893 -13.68 -30.72 13.15
CA ILE A 893 -14.99 -30.44 12.53
C ILE A 893 -15.87 -31.67 12.57
N GLU A 894 -15.33 -32.79 12.10
CA GLU A 894 -15.98 -34.10 12.05
C GLU A 894 -14.88 -35.17 11.89
N ASP A 895 -15.04 -36.32 12.56
CA ASP A 895 -14.05 -37.40 12.51
C ASP A 895 -13.81 -37.87 11.06
N GLY A 896 -12.54 -38.00 10.68
CA GLY A 896 -12.15 -38.42 9.33
C GLY A 896 -12.35 -37.38 8.23
N TYR A 897 -12.81 -36.16 8.55
CA TYR A 897 -12.95 -35.10 7.56
C TYR A 897 -11.59 -34.57 7.09
N ALA A 898 -11.31 -34.73 5.80
CA ALA A 898 -10.07 -34.28 5.16
C ALA A 898 -10.35 -33.77 3.74
N PRO A 899 -10.80 -32.51 3.57
CA PRO A 899 -11.06 -31.94 2.26
C PRO A 899 -9.75 -31.66 1.49
N GLN A 900 -9.82 -31.63 0.16
CA GLN A 900 -8.69 -31.20 -0.67
C GLN A 900 -8.49 -29.67 -0.53
N LEU A 901 -7.25 -29.23 -0.36
CA LEU A 901 -6.94 -27.82 -0.15
C LEU A 901 -6.25 -27.18 -1.37
N VAL A 902 -6.66 -25.95 -1.67
CA VAL A 902 -5.95 -25.05 -2.59
C VAL A 902 -5.65 -23.76 -1.85
N VAL A 903 -4.40 -23.30 -1.85
CA VAL A 903 -4.00 -22.03 -1.23
C VAL A 903 -3.29 -21.14 -2.23
N ILE A 904 -3.86 -19.96 -2.47
CA ILE A 904 -3.36 -18.96 -3.41
C ILE A 904 -3.07 -17.66 -2.65
N VAL A 905 -1.80 -17.25 -2.67
CA VAL A 905 -1.37 -15.99 -2.06
C VAL A 905 -1.54 -14.85 -3.06
N ALA A 906 -2.28 -13.81 -2.69
CA ALA A 906 -2.53 -12.63 -3.50
C ALA A 906 -1.66 -11.45 -3.03
N GLN A 907 -0.86 -10.89 -3.93
CA GLN A 907 0.01 -9.74 -3.70
C GLN A 907 -0.59 -8.51 -4.41
N LYS A 908 -1.37 -7.72 -3.67
CA LYS A 908 -2.06 -6.51 -4.17
C LYS A 908 -1.12 -5.32 -4.39
N THR A 909 0.01 -5.28 -3.70
CA THR A 909 0.92 -4.12 -3.64
C THR A 909 2.23 -4.32 -4.41
N SER A 910 2.23 -5.21 -5.42
CA SER A 910 3.41 -5.44 -6.26
C SER A 910 3.82 -4.18 -7.04
N HIS A 911 5.10 -4.10 -7.40
CA HIS A 911 5.62 -3.05 -8.27
C HIS A 911 5.41 -3.34 -9.76
N ALA A 912 4.91 -4.52 -10.12
CA ALA A 912 4.65 -4.88 -11.51
C ALA A 912 3.49 -4.05 -12.08
N ARG A 913 3.70 -3.49 -13.27
CA ARG A 913 2.69 -2.79 -14.07
C ARG A 913 2.67 -3.40 -15.46
N ILE A 914 1.47 -3.49 -16.03
CA ILE A 914 1.26 -3.97 -17.39
C ILE A 914 0.65 -2.83 -18.19
N PHE A 915 1.26 -2.51 -19.33
CA PHE A 915 0.79 -1.49 -20.24
C PHE A 915 0.57 -2.10 -21.63
N PRO A 916 -0.38 -1.58 -22.42
CA PRO A 916 -0.42 -1.88 -23.85
C PRO A 916 0.94 -1.56 -24.50
N ALA A 917 1.36 -2.35 -25.49
CA ALA A 917 2.59 -2.07 -26.23
C ALA A 917 2.51 -0.72 -26.97
N SER A 918 1.32 -0.35 -27.47
CA SER A 918 0.98 1.00 -27.96
C SER A 918 -0.03 1.63 -27.01
N ILE A 919 0.33 2.74 -26.37
CA ILE A 919 -0.56 3.46 -25.45
C ILE A 919 -1.24 4.61 -26.19
N GLU A 920 -2.56 4.49 -26.37
CA GLU A 920 -3.40 5.41 -27.13
C GLU A 920 -4.56 5.96 -26.28
N GLY A 921 -5.20 7.03 -26.76
CA GLY A 921 -6.33 7.67 -26.07
C GLY A 921 -5.94 8.64 -24.97
N PHE A 922 -6.95 9.23 -24.32
CA PHE A 922 -6.79 10.28 -23.32
C PHE A 922 -7.35 9.88 -21.95
N LYS A 923 -8.19 8.85 -21.88
CA LYS A 923 -8.81 8.36 -20.63
C LYS A 923 -8.08 7.14 -20.09
N ALA A 924 -8.18 6.92 -18.79
CA ALA A 924 -7.52 5.78 -18.12
C ALA A 924 -8.04 4.44 -18.67
N SER A 925 -9.33 4.35 -18.99
CA SER A 925 -9.94 3.16 -19.59
C SER A 925 -9.43 2.83 -21.01
N GLU A 926 -8.87 3.82 -21.71
CA GLU A 926 -8.32 3.68 -23.08
C GLU A 926 -6.82 3.36 -23.05
N GLN A 927 -6.08 3.96 -22.11
CA GLN A 927 -4.63 3.83 -22.03
C GLN A 927 -4.14 2.58 -21.26
N ASN A 928 -4.99 1.97 -20.42
CA ASN A 928 -4.64 0.77 -19.68
C ASN A 928 -4.95 -0.50 -20.47
N VAL A 929 -4.35 -1.62 -20.04
CA VAL A 929 -4.75 -2.94 -20.53
C VAL A 929 -6.20 -3.26 -20.11
N PRO A 930 -6.96 -4.01 -20.94
CA PRO A 930 -8.32 -4.39 -20.60
C PRO A 930 -8.37 -5.35 -19.40
N SER A 931 -9.52 -5.36 -18.72
CA SER A 931 -9.86 -6.37 -17.71
C SER A 931 -9.69 -7.79 -18.28
N GLY A 932 -9.13 -8.68 -17.47
CA GLY A 932 -8.81 -10.06 -17.87
C GLY A 932 -7.44 -10.23 -18.51
N THR A 933 -6.62 -9.17 -18.59
CA THR A 933 -5.23 -9.30 -19.07
C THR A 933 -4.41 -10.09 -18.04
N CYS A 934 -3.81 -11.20 -18.48
CA CYS A 934 -3.07 -12.14 -17.65
C CYS A 934 -1.70 -12.50 -18.23
N ILE A 935 -0.70 -12.60 -17.35
CA ILE A 935 0.67 -13.03 -17.66
C ILE A 935 1.02 -14.19 -16.72
N ASP A 936 1.35 -15.35 -17.27
CA ASP A 936 1.56 -16.59 -16.52
C ASP A 936 2.87 -17.33 -16.86
N ASN A 937 3.74 -16.68 -17.65
CA ASN A 937 4.87 -17.31 -18.34
C ASN A 937 6.19 -16.51 -18.32
N VAL A 938 6.16 -15.26 -17.84
CA VAL A 938 7.34 -14.41 -17.68
C VAL A 938 7.20 -13.78 -16.31
N VAL A 939 8.30 -13.68 -15.55
CA VAL A 939 8.35 -13.05 -14.22
C VAL A 939 7.79 -13.88 -13.04
N THR A 940 7.87 -15.21 -13.12
CA THR A 940 7.56 -16.08 -11.99
C THR A 940 8.79 -16.29 -11.11
N SER A 941 8.59 -16.22 -9.80
CA SER A 941 9.57 -16.61 -8.79
C SER A 941 9.87 -18.10 -8.96
N PHE A 942 11.15 -18.46 -8.91
CA PHE A 942 11.55 -19.85 -9.17
C PHE A 942 10.88 -20.84 -8.21
N GLY A 943 10.46 -21.98 -8.75
CA GLY A 943 9.88 -23.07 -7.96
C GLY A 943 8.47 -22.77 -7.44
N TYR A 944 7.83 -21.70 -7.92
CA TYR A 944 6.46 -21.36 -7.59
C TYR A 944 5.64 -21.12 -8.85
N ASP A 945 4.41 -21.64 -8.84
CA ASP A 945 3.44 -21.35 -9.89
C ASP A 945 2.77 -20.00 -9.66
N GLU A 946 3.10 -19.03 -10.51
CA GLU A 946 2.62 -17.67 -10.37
C GLU A 946 1.99 -17.11 -11.64
N PHE A 947 1.08 -16.16 -11.46
CA PHE A 947 0.51 -15.37 -12.55
C PHE A 947 0.17 -13.96 -12.08
N ILE A 948 0.20 -13.01 -13.01
CA ILE A 948 -0.21 -11.63 -12.80
C ILE A 948 -1.52 -11.42 -13.56
N LEU A 949 -2.54 -10.91 -12.87
CA LEU A 949 -3.88 -10.70 -13.42
C LEU A 949 -4.34 -9.27 -13.17
N SER A 950 -4.75 -8.60 -14.25
CA SER A 950 -5.49 -7.33 -14.20
C SER A 950 -6.98 -7.61 -14.34
N SER A 951 -7.66 -7.84 -13.22
CA SER A 951 -9.11 -8.11 -13.24
C SER A 951 -9.94 -6.83 -13.38
N GLN A 952 -9.52 -5.70 -12.80
CA GLN A 952 -10.30 -4.46 -12.79
C GLN A 952 -10.19 -3.64 -14.08
N SER A 953 -11.22 -2.87 -14.38
CA SER A 953 -11.19 -1.81 -15.40
C SER A 953 -10.87 -0.46 -14.72
N PRO A 954 -9.63 0.07 -14.84
CA PRO A 954 -9.22 1.28 -14.15
C PRO A 954 -9.91 2.51 -14.73
N LEU A 955 -10.54 3.29 -13.86
CA LEU A 955 -11.22 4.53 -14.26
C LEU A 955 -10.34 5.76 -14.10
N ILE A 956 -9.27 5.65 -13.29
CA ILE A 956 -8.33 6.72 -12.98
C ILE A 956 -6.92 6.12 -12.90
N GLY A 957 -5.95 6.81 -13.50
CA GLY A 957 -4.53 6.47 -13.39
C GLY A 957 -4.13 5.14 -14.02
N THR A 958 -2.98 4.64 -13.60
CA THR A 958 -2.39 3.37 -14.08
C THR A 958 -2.90 2.18 -13.24
N VAL A 959 -3.29 1.09 -13.90
CA VAL A 959 -3.77 -0.13 -13.25
C VAL A 959 -2.68 -0.78 -12.41
N ARG A 960 -3.06 -1.30 -11.24
CA ARG A 960 -2.23 -2.16 -10.41
C ARG A 960 -2.74 -3.59 -10.53
N PRO A 961 -2.09 -4.45 -11.33
CA PRO A 961 -2.47 -5.86 -11.41
C PRO A 961 -2.07 -6.59 -10.12
N CYS A 962 -2.81 -7.64 -9.78
CA CYS A 962 -2.50 -8.49 -8.64
C CYS A 962 -1.62 -9.67 -9.10
N LYS A 963 -0.57 -9.97 -8.33
CA LYS A 963 0.25 -11.16 -8.53
C LYS A 963 -0.26 -12.27 -7.61
N TYR A 964 -0.46 -13.47 -8.15
CA TYR A 964 -0.94 -14.64 -7.43
C TYR A 964 0.14 -15.72 -7.42
N THR A 965 0.34 -16.35 -6.27
CA THR A 965 1.26 -17.48 -6.08
C THR A 965 0.49 -18.68 -5.56
N ILE A 966 0.53 -19.80 -6.26
CA ILE A 966 -0.11 -21.05 -5.85
C ILE A 966 0.87 -21.80 -4.92
N LEU A 967 0.48 -21.99 -3.66
CA LEU A 967 1.30 -22.66 -2.66
C LEU A 967 0.85 -24.09 -2.36
N VAL A 968 -0.45 -24.37 -2.49
CA VAL A 968 -1.05 -25.70 -2.29
C VAL A 968 -2.07 -25.93 -3.39
N ASN A 969 -2.09 -27.13 -3.96
CA ASN A 969 -3.03 -27.54 -5.00
C ASN A 969 -3.27 -29.06 -4.93
N ASP A 970 -3.86 -29.53 -3.82
CA ASP A 970 -4.16 -30.96 -3.61
C ASP A 970 -5.03 -31.63 -4.70
N PRO A 971 -5.97 -30.94 -5.39
CA PRO A 971 -6.76 -31.59 -6.44
C PRO A 971 -6.09 -31.58 -7.82
N ASP A 972 -4.83 -31.15 -7.93
CA ASP A 972 -4.06 -31.07 -9.17
C ASP A 972 -4.80 -30.30 -10.29
N TRP A 973 -5.48 -29.21 -9.91
CA TRP A 973 -6.10 -28.34 -10.91
C TRP A 973 -5.04 -27.64 -11.75
N SER A 974 -5.28 -27.53 -13.04
CA SER A 974 -4.32 -26.88 -13.93
C SER A 974 -4.19 -25.39 -13.60
N LYS A 975 -3.00 -24.82 -13.85
CA LYS A 975 -2.76 -23.38 -13.72
C LYS A 975 -3.79 -22.55 -14.50
N ASN A 976 -4.19 -23.01 -15.69
CA ASN A 976 -5.21 -22.37 -16.51
C ASN A 976 -6.59 -22.34 -15.82
N GLU A 977 -6.98 -23.42 -15.14
CA GLU A 977 -8.23 -23.48 -14.36
C GLU A 977 -8.19 -22.53 -13.16
N LEU A 978 -7.08 -22.49 -12.42
CA LEU A 978 -6.90 -21.60 -11.27
C LEU A 978 -6.91 -20.12 -11.67
N ILE A 979 -6.30 -19.77 -12.82
CA ILE A 979 -6.34 -18.41 -13.38
C ILE A 979 -7.79 -17.99 -13.70
N HIS A 980 -8.54 -18.82 -14.42
CA HIS A 980 -9.92 -18.52 -14.79
C HIS A 980 -10.83 -18.48 -13.58
N LEU A 981 -10.69 -19.43 -12.65
CA LEU A 981 -11.39 -19.42 -11.37
C LEU A 981 -11.15 -18.10 -10.64
N THR A 982 -9.88 -17.70 -10.45
CA THR A 982 -9.51 -16.44 -9.80
C THR A 982 -10.17 -15.22 -10.48
N TYR A 983 -10.18 -15.17 -11.82
CA TYR A 983 -10.83 -14.08 -12.53
C TYR A 983 -12.35 -14.09 -12.37
N PHE A 984 -12.99 -15.26 -12.47
CA PHE A 984 -14.45 -15.40 -12.29
C PHE A 984 -14.88 -15.02 -10.88
N ARG A 985 -14.12 -15.39 -9.85
CA ARG A 985 -14.39 -14.99 -8.47
C ARG A 985 -14.36 -13.48 -8.26
N ALA A 986 -13.64 -12.71 -9.09
CA ALA A 986 -13.68 -11.25 -9.01
C ALA A 986 -15.06 -10.67 -9.41
N PHE A 987 -15.84 -11.37 -10.24
CA PHE A 987 -17.19 -10.93 -10.62
C PHE A 987 -18.22 -11.17 -9.52
N GLY A 988 -17.89 -11.92 -8.46
CA GLY A 988 -18.80 -12.19 -7.36
C GLY A 988 -19.17 -10.96 -6.51
N HIS A 989 -18.57 -9.80 -6.78
CA HIS A 989 -18.80 -8.55 -6.06
C HIS A 989 -20.25 -8.06 -6.16
N GLN A 990 -21.10 -8.44 -5.21
CA GLN A 990 -22.55 -8.29 -5.30
C GLN A 990 -23.08 -6.85 -5.49
N VAL A 991 -22.28 -5.81 -5.29
CA VAL A 991 -22.68 -4.39 -5.46
C VAL A 991 -22.20 -3.76 -6.77
N SER A 992 -21.45 -4.49 -7.60
CA SER A 992 -20.93 -4.04 -8.91
C SER A 992 -20.92 -5.18 -9.92
N TYR A 993 -21.25 -4.90 -11.17
CA TYR A 993 -21.11 -5.88 -12.26
C TYR A 993 -19.71 -5.87 -12.89
N GLN A 994 -18.91 -4.86 -12.58
CA GLN A 994 -17.50 -4.79 -12.93
C GLN A 994 -16.65 -5.42 -11.80
N PRO A 995 -15.68 -6.27 -12.12
CA PRO A 995 -14.84 -6.92 -11.13
C PRO A 995 -13.86 -5.92 -10.45
N PRO A 996 -13.60 -6.06 -9.12
CA PRO A 996 -12.49 -5.37 -8.46
C PRO A 996 -11.16 -6.05 -8.79
N SER A 997 -10.06 -5.60 -8.18
CA SER A 997 -8.69 -6.12 -8.44
C SER A 997 -8.43 -7.53 -7.92
N VAL A 998 -9.34 -8.08 -7.11
CA VAL A 998 -9.18 -9.37 -6.42
C VAL A 998 -10.51 -10.14 -6.38
N PRO A 999 -10.47 -11.47 -6.12
CA PRO A 999 -11.65 -12.27 -5.82
C PRO A 999 -12.56 -11.65 -4.76
N ASP A 1000 -13.85 -11.91 -4.89
CA ASP A 1000 -14.91 -11.46 -3.99
C ASP A 1000 -14.63 -11.74 -2.50
N VAL A 1001 -14.19 -12.96 -2.17
CA VAL A 1001 -13.85 -13.33 -0.78
C VAL A 1001 -12.70 -12.50 -0.21
N LEU A 1002 -11.70 -12.12 -1.02
CA LEU A 1002 -10.61 -11.25 -0.58
C LEU A 1002 -11.07 -9.79 -0.44
N TYR A 1003 -11.93 -9.34 -1.34
CA TYR A 1003 -12.49 -7.99 -1.25
C TYR A 1003 -13.37 -7.84 0.00
N ALA A 1004 -14.17 -8.85 0.31
CA ALA A 1004 -14.99 -8.90 1.53
C ALA A 1004 -14.12 -8.97 2.79
N ALA A 1005 -13.10 -9.83 2.81
CA ALA A 1005 -12.14 -9.94 3.92
C ALA A 1005 -11.44 -8.59 4.21
N GLU A 1006 -11.06 -7.83 3.18
CA GLU A 1006 -10.47 -6.50 3.35
C GLU A 1006 -11.42 -5.50 4.02
N ASN A 1007 -12.68 -5.48 3.59
CA ASN A 1007 -13.69 -4.63 4.22
C ASN A 1007 -13.93 -5.04 5.68
N LEU A 1008 -13.86 -6.33 6.00
CA LEU A 1008 -13.98 -6.86 7.37
C LEU A 1008 -12.79 -6.46 8.24
N ALA A 1009 -11.57 -6.61 7.75
CA ALA A 1009 -10.38 -6.19 8.49
C ALA A 1009 -10.40 -4.67 8.78
N LYS A 1010 -10.81 -3.87 7.77
CA LYS A 1010 -10.99 -2.42 7.93
C LYS A 1010 -12.11 -2.09 8.93
N ARG A 1011 -13.24 -2.81 8.86
CA ARG A 1011 -14.36 -2.64 9.77
C ARG A 1011 -13.97 -2.95 11.21
N GLY A 1012 -13.35 -4.10 11.47
CA GLY A 1012 -12.89 -4.48 12.80
C GLY A 1012 -11.89 -3.46 13.37
N LYS A 1013 -11.01 -2.90 12.54
CA LYS A 1013 -10.10 -1.82 12.95
C LYS A 1013 -10.84 -0.53 13.35
N ASN A 1014 -11.85 -0.12 12.59
CA ASN A 1014 -12.65 1.05 12.94
C ASN A 1014 -13.47 0.80 14.21
N ASN A 1015 -14.08 -0.38 14.34
CA ASN A 1015 -14.84 -0.77 15.52
C ASN A 1015 -13.95 -0.81 16.78
N TYR A 1016 -12.72 -1.31 16.67
CA TYR A 1016 -11.72 -1.24 17.75
C TYR A 1016 -11.47 0.21 18.19
N LYS A 1017 -11.23 1.12 17.24
CA LYS A 1017 -10.99 2.54 17.55
C LYS A 1017 -12.18 3.22 18.21
N VAL A 1018 -13.38 2.87 17.76
CA VAL A 1018 -14.63 3.37 18.36
C VAL A 1018 -14.79 2.80 19.77
N HIS A 1019 -14.57 1.50 19.96
CA HIS A 1019 -14.63 0.85 21.27
C HIS A 1019 -13.65 1.46 22.28
N GLN A 1020 -12.40 1.74 21.88
CA GLN A 1020 -11.41 2.42 22.71
C GLN A 1020 -11.84 3.83 23.16
N ARG A 1021 -12.73 4.51 22.43
CA ARG A 1021 -13.27 5.82 22.85
C ARG A 1021 -14.35 5.67 23.94
N TYR A 1022 -15.02 4.52 24.02
CA TYR A 1022 -16.13 4.28 24.94
C TYR A 1022 -15.75 3.50 26.19
N VAL A 1023 -14.79 2.58 26.08
CA VAL A 1023 -14.33 1.76 27.21
C VAL A 1023 -12.94 2.22 27.59
N SER A 1024 -12.75 2.54 28.86
CA SER A 1024 -11.42 2.84 29.39
C SER A 1024 -10.58 1.58 29.37
N VAL A 1025 -9.45 1.61 28.66
CA VAL A 1025 -8.46 0.52 28.66
C VAL A 1025 -7.99 0.20 30.10
N GLN A 1026 -7.99 1.20 30.98
CA GLN A 1026 -7.64 1.04 32.40
C GLN A 1026 -8.68 0.22 33.19
N ASP A 1027 -9.94 0.19 32.74
CA ASP A 1027 -10.99 -0.60 33.39
C ASP A 1027 -10.91 -2.07 32.95
N ILE A 1028 -10.57 -2.32 31.68
CA ILE A 1028 -10.30 -3.66 31.16
C ILE A 1028 -9.06 -4.25 31.82
N GLU A 1029 -7.98 -3.49 31.88
CA GLU A 1029 -6.72 -3.89 32.51
C GLU A 1029 -6.94 -4.26 33.99
N ARG A 1030 -7.68 -3.43 34.74
CA ARG A 1030 -8.06 -3.76 36.12
C ARG A 1030 -8.85 -5.05 36.22
N ARG A 1031 -9.90 -5.23 35.42
CA ARG A 1031 -10.71 -6.45 35.44
C ARG A 1031 -9.89 -7.70 35.16
N ILE A 1032 -8.98 -7.68 34.18
CA ILE A 1032 -8.16 -8.85 33.83
C ILE A 1032 -7.13 -9.14 34.93
N ILE A 1033 -6.55 -8.11 35.54
CA ILE A 1033 -5.65 -8.25 36.70
C ILE A 1033 -6.42 -8.84 37.88
N ASP A 1034 -7.64 -8.37 38.15
CA ASP A 1034 -8.49 -8.87 39.22
C ASP A 1034 -8.91 -10.34 38.98
N GLU A 1035 -9.19 -10.71 37.74
CA GLU A 1035 -9.53 -12.08 37.32
C GLU A 1035 -8.31 -13.02 37.26
N ASN A 1036 -7.11 -12.47 37.10
CA ASN A 1036 -5.86 -13.22 36.96
C ASN A 1036 -4.75 -12.58 37.84
N PRO A 1037 -4.87 -12.68 39.17
CA PRO A 1037 -3.97 -12.00 40.12
C PRO A 1037 -2.52 -12.47 40.04
N ASP A 1038 -2.24 -13.56 39.32
CA ASP A 1038 -0.90 -14.10 39.14
C ASP A 1038 -0.07 -13.38 38.05
N LEU A 1039 -0.67 -12.50 37.22
CA LEU A 1039 -0.04 -11.86 36.04
C LEU A 1039 0.90 -10.65 36.35
N ILE A 1040 1.38 -10.49 37.59
CA ILE A 1040 1.91 -9.19 38.10
C ILE A 1040 3.41 -8.93 37.81
N SER A 1041 4.16 -9.87 37.22
CA SER A 1041 5.60 -9.67 36.95
C SER A 1041 5.92 -8.93 35.63
N GLU A 1042 7.13 -8.37 35.48
CA GLU A 1042 7.54 -7.66 34.25
C GLU A 1042 7.57 -8.55 32.99
N GLU A 1043 7.91 -9.84 33.13
CA GLU A 1043 7.90 -10.83 32.04
C GLU A 1043 6.46 -11.15 31.57
N MET A 1044 5.46 -10.94 32.42
CA MET A 1044 4.06 -11.30 32.15
C MET A 1044 3.24 -10.16 31.53
N ARG A 1045 3.85 -8.99 31.28
CA ARG A 1045 3.20 -7.88 30.58
C ARG A 1045 2.78 -8.23 29.16
N GLU A 1046 3.52 -9.10 28.46
CA GLU A 1046 3.10 -9.58 27.14
C GLU A 1046 1.89 -10.51 27.21
N GLN A 1047 1.80 -11.34 28.25
CA GLN A 1047 0.65 -12.19 28.50
C GLN A 1047 -0.59 -11.36 28.86
N LEU A 1048 -0.44 -10.35 29.71
CA LEU A 1048 -1.52 -9.40 30.04
C LEU A 1048 -1.96 -8.61 28.79
N ALA A 1049 -1.02 -8.17 27.94
CA ALA A 1049 -1.37 -7.51 26.68
C ALA A 1049 -2.11 -8.45 25.72
N SER A 1050 -1.69 -9.72 25.63
CA SER A 1050 -2.41 -10.73 24.86
C SER A 1050 -3.81 -10.97 25.42
N ALA A 1051 -3.94 -11.11 26.74
CA ALA A 1051 -5.21 -11.30 27.42
C ALA A 1051 -6.16 -10.11 27.23
N ILE A 1052 -5.67 -8.87 27.28
CA ILE A 1052 -6.46 -7.67 26.96
C ILE A 1052 -6.93 -7.70 25.50
N VAL A 1053 -6.03 -8.02 24.56
CA VAL A 1053 -6.38 -8.15 23.14
C VAL A 1053 -7.41 -9.26 22.93
N ASP A 1054 -7.27 -10.38 23.62
CA ASP A 1054 -8.17 -11.52 23.54
C ASP A 1054 -9.53 -11.20 24.20
N ASP A 1055 -9.57 -10.54 25.35
CA ASP A 1055 -10.81 -10.11 26.01
C ASP A 1055 -11.56 -9.05 25.17
N MET A 1056 -10.84 -8.07 24.62
CA MET A 1056 -11.42 -7.09 23.69
C MET A 1056 -11.91 -7.77 22.41
N SER A 1057 -11.11 -8.68 21.85
CA SER A 1057 -11.50 -9.44 20.66
C SER A 1057 -12.69 -10.33 20.96
N ASN A 1058 -12.73 -11.03 22.09
CA ASN A 1058 -13.80 -11.92 22.48
C ASN A 1058 -15.07 -11.13 22.76
N SER A 1059 -14.97 -10.02 23.49
CA SER A 1059 -16.08 -9.08 23.68
C SER A 1059 -16.62 -8.59 22.33
N MET A 1060 -15.74 -8.18 21.41
CA MET A 1060 -16.14 -7.75 20.06
C MET A 1060 -16.68 -8.88 19.17
N ASN A 1061 -16.20 -10.11 19.33
CA ASN A 1061 -16.61 -11.27 18.55
C ASN A 1061 -17.89 -11.92 19.08
N GLN A 1062 -18.12 -11.91 20.40
CA GLN A 1062 -19.38 -12.32 21.03
C GLN A 1062 -20.52 -11.37 20.64
N MET A 1063 -20.16 -10.10 20.36
CA MET A 1063 -21.04 -9.12 19.76
C MET A 1063 -21.31 -9.38 18.26
N THR A 1064 -20.53 -10.22 17.56
CA THR A 1064 -20.72 -10.46 16.13
C THR A 1064 -21.96 -11.32 15.84
N ILE A 1065 -22.88 -10.78 15.02
CA ILE A 1065 -24.14 -11.43 14.62
C ILE A 1065 -23.90 -12.80 13.94
N SER A 1066 -24.57 -13.84 14.44
CA SER A 1066 -24.54 -15.21 13.89
C SER A 1066 -25.35 -15.42 12.58
N ARG A 1067 -25.97 -14.36 12.03
CA ARG A 1067 -26.80 -14.36 10.81
C ARG A 1067 -26.44 -13.18 9.88
N ARG A 1068 -25.26 -13.16 9.25
CA ARG A 1068 -24.89 -12.12 8.27
C ARG A 1068 -24.63 -12.69 6.87
N ASN A 1069 -25.16 -11.99 5.86
CA ASN A 1069 -24.63 -11.94 4.50
C ASN A 1069 -23.73 -10.69 4.39
N PHE A 1070 -22.41 -10.89 4.31
CA PHE A 1070 -21.37 -9.90 4.63
C PHE A 1070 -20.92 -9.05 3.43
N TRP A 1071 -21.87 -8.39 2.79
CA TRP A 1071 -21.57 -7.60 1.60
C TRP A 1071 -21.59 -6.07 1.76
N ALA A 1072 -21.78 -5.52 2.98
CA ALA A 1072 -21.86 -4.06 3.14
C ALA A 1072 -21.39 -3.45 4.47
#